data_AF-A0A2H3E212-F1
#
_entry.id   AF-A0A2H3E212-F1
#
_cell.length_a   1.000
_cell.length_b   1.000
_cell.length_c   1.000
_cell.angle_alpha   90.00
_cell.angle_beta   90.00
_cell.angle_gamma   90.00
#
_symmetry.space_group_name_H-M   'P 1'
#
loop_
_entity.id
_entity.type
_entity.pdbx_description
1 polymer ?
#
loop_
_entity_poly.entity_id
_entity_poly.type
_entity_poly.pdbx_seq_one_letter_code
_entity_poly.pdbx_strand_id
1 'polypeptide(L)'
;MSERTLLKAMFANRSKSQGARKVHARVFVALGIRCALDELDVPVHGHFLPSLDYLFSKRIIAKDMRNPFHSGLQLIGYTVYEPLTIAFFGPSFPLDTYTDYRILDSALLTLMGPLSFTARTGISARDRLLEIFMSYIRDRAKSGDKDLEGEALSHTLNSVRSGSLSIRDQAACLLGLHWSLHTNLHRSMFWMVAFILENRTALESLCSEVRETITKRYGGSLDGLMEETSLLPEFPLVDSAIKESLRMAGLSSSLREVEFDTNITSGDSSFMRRRGDYVFGDTRAIHVDNSIYPDAATYKVDRFLVGKGKAPNTLTWGSGEHIVRLFSTNAILSDTLQCKGRFLAQYTMKLWLIMLLEMYDISSPESSIPEMDPKSWSAIADPVGDVTVCLRRRDNSTMKELVYSMEAISLNSNSIIPSECQLGTGGRLSKGDVKAVKASNEALENELPNVEGCIQKLDVILQRLHHRRHKVCAALELQKALLVPLPRNKKHILSRTPYESAPISILPFEIVSAILTLAATMAGGEVHSLDIKHGAPWIFSQVCSAWRAIALSTPSLWSRVILTDEYNAFTEEDKDILQEYLRRSNSHPLRVIVGAFPVDWDMFYETLECLRNHTARWETVDLTVDFEGVHVFPEIFPKKKFPILKTFRLTVEGLDSYLVERADNPPRRLIGLHNKFHENNTMLQDCPHLEDVLLQGVGISEVSFPLTELRTFRGDMYDHTELSQLLSGAPELTQATLWIKFGQNSNFTGEPVSHPGLRYLSIYTDVDAFKYVHLPRLQHLLVERFIAIKENLCIEKFISSSQCELQTLCLNVPPLPFAYLSSILKSCSSTLKVLSVHVDDTMAEDLYNVLTYESVYCLAPHLEELFIQDNTYGNDSVNPPVKAFEYGNAAFLNMVSSRRQLRSETMLLKSITLTAPYSPRPKRLLKAMKKHRRDGMSIRFYGYVWAMTLERTLSLEEYKYEAEDCVTESALSEASRTN
;
A
#
# COMPACT_ATOMS: atom_id res chain seq x y z
N MET A 1 -0.28 17.21 19.15
CA MET A 1 0.38 18.42 18.62
C MET A 1 0.03 18.47 17.14
N SER A 2 -0.30 19.62 16.54
CA SER A 2 -0.76 19.60 15.15
C SER A 2 0.41 19.39 14.19
N GLU A 3 0.27 18.47 13.23
CA GLU A 3 1.21 18.24 12.11
C GLU A 3 1.60 19.55 11.41
N ARG A 4 0.69 20.53 11.42
CA ARG A 4 0.90 21.91 10.95
C ARG A 4 2.11 22.60 11.58
N THR A 5 2.38 22.37 12.87
CA THR A 5 3.47 23.03 13.59
C THR A 5 4.83 22.40 13.26
N LEU A 6 4.86 21.08 13.12
CA LEU A 6 6.05 20.33 12.69
C LEU A 6 6.46 20.75 11.29
N LEU A 7 5.51 20.72 10.35
CA LEU A 7 5.73 21.16 8.98
C LEU A 7 6.21 22.62 8.95
N LYS A 8 5.62 23.52 9.74
CA LYS A 8 6.07 24.92 9.87
C LYS A 8 7.54 25.03 10.29
N ALA A 9 8.05 24.16 11.17
CA ALA A 9 9.45 24.15 11.57
C ALA A 9 10.40 23.65 10.45
N MET A 10 9.93 22.68 9.66
CA MET A 10 10.63 22.20 8.46
C MET A 10 10.64 23.24 7.34
N PHE A 11 9.62 24.11 7.27
CA PHE A 11 9.61 25.27 6.39
C PHE A 11 10.50 26.40 6.95
N ALA A 12 11.34 26.99 6.11
CA ALA A 12 12.26 28.08 6.50
C ALA A 12 11.57 29.44 6.74
N ASN A 13 10.46 29.49 7.49
CA ASN A 13 9.60 30.66 7.74
C ASN A 13 8.90 31.27 6.50
N ARG A 14 8.93 30.62 5.33
CA ARG A 14 8.46 31.22 4.06
C ARG A 14 7.01 30.90 3.66
N SER A 15 6.37 29.88 4.24
CA SER A 15 4.98 29.51 3.90
C SER A 15 3.96 30.37 4.66
N LYS A 16 3.43 31.42 3.99
CA LYS A 16 2.47 32.37 4.57
C LYS A 16 0.99 31.98 4.39
N SER A 17 0.64 31.04 3.51
CA SER A 17 -0.77 30.69 3.27
C SER A 17 -1.27 29.57 4.20
N GLN A 18 -2.45 29.77 4.78
CA GLN A 18 -3.11 28.80 5.67
C GLN A 18 -3.59 27.56 4.88
N GLY A 19 -3.86 27.71 3.58
CA GLY A 19 -4.26 26.64 2.65
C GLY A 19 -3.14 25.62 2.40
N ALA A 20 -1.93 26.08 2.07
CA ALA A 20 -0.78 25.19 1.83
C ALA A 20 -0.48 24.29 3.05
N ARG A 21 -0.67 24.80 4.27
CA ARG A 21 -0.45 24.03 5.50
C ARG A 21 -1.46 22.90 5.69
N LYS A 22 -2.70 23.04 5.20
CA LYS A 22 -3.69 21.96 5.22
C LYS A 22 -3.35 20.87 4.19
N VAL A 23 -2.90 21.28 3.01
CA VAL A 23 -2.43 20.37 1.95
C VAL A 23 -1.22 19.57 2.43
N HIS A 24 -0.20 20.22 2.99
CA HIS A 24 1.00 19.54 3.52
C HIS A 24 0.67 18.52 4.62
N ALA A 25 -0.27 18.85 5.52
CA ALA A 25 -0.69 17.92 6.56
C ALA A 25 -1.41 16.69 5.98
N ARG A 26 -2.31 16.88 5.01
CA ARG A 26 -2.98 15.77 4.31
C ARG A 26 -2.00 14.87 3.57
N VAL A 27 -1.02 15.46 2.88
CA VAL A 27 0.07 14.72 2.23
C VAL A 27 0.81 13.90 3.29
N PHE A 28 1.29 14.53 4.35
CA PHE A 28 2.01 13.85 5.43
C PHE A 28 1.23 12.68 6.07
N VAL A 29 -0.07 12.85 6.31
CA VAL A 29 -0.97 11.79 6.81
C VAL A 29 -1.08 10.65 5.81
N ALA A 30 -1.28 10.95 4.53
CA ALA A 30 -1.36 9.95 3.46
C ALA A 30 -0.06 9.15 3.33
N LEU A 31 1.10 9.81 3.48
CA LEU A 31 2.42 9.15 3.51
C LEU A 31 2.56 8.23 4.72
N GLY A 32 2.05 8.64 5.88
CA GLY A 32 2.08 7.86 7.11
C GLY A 32 1.21 6.60 7.06
N ILE A 33 -0.03 6.67 6.54
CA ILE A 33 -1.00 5.56 6.51
C ILE A 33 -0.43 4.30 5.86
N ARG A 34 0.37 4.46 4.80
CA ARG A 34 1.00 3.36 4.04
C ARG A 34 2.13 2.64 4.77
N CYS A 35 2.53 3.13 5.95
CA CYS A 35 3.47 2.44 6.83
C CYS A 35 2.81 1.35 7.71
N ALA A 36 1.51 1.08 7.51
CA ALA A 36 0.77 0.05 8.24
C ALA A 36 1.01 -1.35 7.66
N LEU A 37 1.04 -2.37 8.53
CA LEU A 37 1.47 -3.75 8.21
C LEU A 37 0.72 -4.40 7.05
N ASP A 38 -0.55 -4.02 6.83
CA ASP A 38 -1.41 -4.62 5.80
C ASP A 38 -1.15 -4.05 4.38
N GLU A 39 -0.38 -2.95 4.28
CA GLU A 39 -0.02 -2.26 3.02
C GLU A 39 1.50 -2.15 2.81
N LEU A 40 2.34 -2.75 3.67
CA LEU A 40 3.79 -2.73 3.50
C LEU A 40 4.22 -3.65 2.34
N ASP A 41 3.99 -3.20 1.10
CA ASP A 41 4.82 -3.54 -0.07
C ASP A 41 6.07 -2.63 -0.12
N VAL A 42 6.56 -2.25 1.07
CA VAL A 42 7.84 -1.57 1.26
C VAL A 42 8.92 -2.63 1.11
N PRO A 43 10.03 -2.35 0.42
CA PRO A 43 11.09 -3.33 0.18
C PRO A 43 11.94 -3.51 1.45
N VAL A 44 11.35 -3.52 2.64
CA VAL A 44 12.03 -3.80 3.92
C VAL A 44 12.74 -5.14 3.79
N HIS A 45 12.07 -6.18 3.30
CA HIS A 45 12.72 -7.47 3.09
C HIS A 45 13.81 -7.43 1.98
N GLY A 46 13.66 -6.60 0.95
CA GLY A 46 14.60 -6.49 -0.17
C GLY A 46 15.81 -5.57 0.07
N HIS A 47 15.69 -4.61 0.99
CA HIS A 47 16.68 -3.56 1.22
C HIS A 47 17.04 -3.38 2.70
N PHE A 48 16.06 -3.39 3.63
CA PHE A 48 16.33 -3.27 5.06
C PHE A 48 17.11 -4.47 5.59
N LEU A 49 16.58 -5.69 5.39
CA LEU A 49 17.19 -6.94 5.87
C LEU A 49 18.62 -7.14 5.32
N PRO A 50 18.86 -7.06 4.00
CA PRO A 50 20.22 -7.17 3.46
C PRO A 50 21.16 -6.05 3.90
N SER A 51 20.68 -4.81 4.07
CA SER A 51 21.52 -3.70 4.55
C SER A 51 21.87 -3.86 6.03
N LEU A 52 20.90 -4.29 6.85
CA LEU A 52 21.08 -4.57 8.26
C LEU A 52 22.03 -5.75 8.46
N ASP A 53 21.81 -6.87 7.75
CA ASP A 53 22.73 -8.02 7.73
C ASP A 53 24.11 -7.61 7.23
N TYR A 54 24.19 -6.81 6.16
CA TYR A 54 25.46 -6.30 5.67
C TYR A 54 26.21 -5.47 6.72
N LEU A 55 25.55 -4.58 7.46
CA LEU A 55 26.18 -3.81 8.53
C LEU A 55 26.66 -4.72 9.66
N PHE A 56 25.85 -5.68 10.07
CA PHE A 56 26.21 -6.65 11.10
C PHE A 56 27.29 -7.66 10.65
N SER A 57 27.36 -7.99 9.35
CA SER A 57 28.25 -9.01 8.76
C SER A 57 29.57 -8.46 8.24
N LYS A 58 29.61 -7.24 7.69
CA LYS A 58 30.86 -6.63 7.21
C LYS A 58 31.83 -6.46 8.39
N ARG A 59 33.11 -6.72 8.12
CA ARG A 59 34.24 -6.33 8.96
C ARG A 59 34.35 -4.80 9.20
N ILE A 60 33.36 -3.97 8.82
CA ILE A 60 33.31 -2.52 9.08
C ILE A 60 33.01 -2.27 10.55
N ILE A 61 32.00 -2.95 11.12
CA ILE A 61 31.81 -2.97 12.57
C ILE A 61 33.09 -3.46 13.27
N ALA A 62 33.80 -4.46 12.74
CA ALA A 62 35.07 -4.91 13.32
C ALA A 62 36.25 -3.92 13.18
N LYS A 63 36.18 -2.93 12.28
CA LYS A 63 37.25 -1.93 12.05
C LYS A 63 37.07 -0.66 12.88
N ASP A 64 35.81 -0.21 13.05
CA ASP A 64 35.43 0.95 13.87
C ASP A 64 35.09 0.57 15.33
N MET A 65 34.64 -0.66 15.60
CA MET A 65 34.45 -1.21 16.96
C MET A 65 35.69 -1.97 17.47
N ARG A 66 36.89 -1.44 17.19
CA ARG A 66 38.12 -1.86 17.91
C ARG A 66 38.07 -1.47 19.39
N ASN A 67 37.31 -0.43 19.70
CA ASN A 67 36.91 -0.10 21.05
C ASN A 67 35.65 -0.91 21.36
N PRO A 68 35.61 -1.77 22.40
CA PRO A 68 34.40 -2.50 22.77
C PRO A 68 33.32 -1.58 23.35
N PHE A 69 33.67 -0.36 23.76
CA PHE A 69 32.76 0.60 24.38
C PHE A 69 32.17 1.57 23.35
N HIS A 70 30.84 1.66 23.32
CA HIS A 70 30.07 2.49 22.41
C HIS A 70 29.05 3.33 23.17
N SER A 71 28.75 4.51 22.65
CA SER A 71 27.53 5.22 23.04
C SER A 71 26.32 4.43 22.52
N GLY A 72 25.29 4.25 23.37
CA GLY A 72 24.06 3.58 22.98
C GLY A 72 23.35 4.30 21.82
N LEU A 73 23.34 5.65 21.84
CA LEU A 73 22.78 6.44 20.74
C LEU A 73 23.56 6.29 19.43
N GLN A 74 24.90 6.21 19.49
CA GLN A 74 25.73 5.99 18.31
C GLN A 74 25.52 4.58 17.74
N LEU A 75 25.46 3.56 18.60
CA LEU A 75 25.19 2.18 18.18
C LEU A 75 23.89 2.09 17.38
N ILE A 76 22.80 2.64 17.91
CA ILE A 76 21.48 2.67 17.25
C ILE A 76 21.57 3.49 15.96
N GLY A 77 22.23 4.64 16.00
CA GLY A 77 22.50 5.47 14.82
C GLY A 77 23.11 4.69 13.66
N TYR A 78 24.26 4.06 13.88
CA TYR A 78 24.96 3.32 12.83
C TYR A 78 24.19 2.11 12.32
N THR A 79 23.45 1.43 13.18
CA THR A 79 22.85 0.13 12.84
C THR A 79 21.40 0.22 12.36
N VAL A 80 20.71 1.34 12.59
CA VAL A 80 19.28 1.50 12.27
C VAL A 80 19.02 2.62 11.27
N TYR A 81 19.75 3.74 11.39
CA TYR A 81 19.49 4.91 10.55
C TYR A 81 19.69 4.60 9.07
N GLU A 82 20.86 4.06 8.71
CA GLU A 82 21.19 3.77 7.31
C GLU A 82 20.27 2.69 6.70
N PRO A 83 20.09 1.49 7.29
CA PRO A 83 19.26 0.46 6.68
C PRO A 83 17.81 0.91 6.51
N LEU A 84 17.24 1.60 7.50
CA LEU A 84 15.84 2.06 7.45
C LEU A 84 15.67 3.19 6.43
N THR A 85 16.65 4.08 6.31
CA THR A 85 16.66 5.13 5.28
C THR A 85 16.75 4.52 3.89
N ILE A 86 17.63 3.54 3.65
CA ILE A 86 17.74 2.83 2.36
C ILE A 86 16.46 2.04 2.06
N ALA A 87 15.86 1.40 3.06
CA ALA A 87 14.64 0.63 2.85
C ALA A 87 13.46 1.51 2.41
N PHE A 88 13.43 2.75 2.90
CA PHE A 88 12.33 3.68 2.62
C PHE A 88 12.59 4.58 1.42
N PHE A 89 13.80 5.10 1.28
CA PHE A 89 14.22 6.02 0.21
C PHE A 89 14.96 5.31 -0.93
N GLY A 90 15.32 4.03 -0.78
CA GLY A 90 16.09 3.28 -1.79
C GLY A 90 17.60 3.53 -1.68
N PRO A 91 18.40 2.72 -2.40
CA PRO A 91 19.87 2.72 -2.29
C PRO A 91 20.55 3.97 -2.87
N SER A 92 19.84 4.79 -3.63
CA SER A 92 20.35 6.03 -4.20
C SER A 92 20.31 7.22 -3.23
N PHE A 93 19.67 7.07 -2.06
CA PHE A 93 19.62 8.14 -1.06
C PHE A 93 21.00 8.34 -0.38
N PRO A 94 21.49 9.59 -0.27
CA PRO A 94 22.77 9.88 0.39
C PRO A 94 22.69 9.67 1.91
N LEU A 95 23.54 8.78 2.45
CA LEU A 95 23.49 8.36 3.85
C LEU A 95 24.33 9.21 4.82
N ASP A 96 25.09 10.17 4.30
CA ASP A 96 25.87 11.15 5.06
C ASP A 96 24.99 12.25 5.70
N THR A 97 23.70 11.95 5.92
CA THR A 97 22.69 12.84 6.48
C THR A 97 22.50 12.68 7.99
N TYR A 98 23.04 11.62 8.62
CA TYR A 98 22.77 11.29 10.02
C TYR A 98 23.16 12.39 11.01
N THR A 99 24.33 13.01 10.82
CA THR A 99 24.82 14.07 11.71
C THR A 99 23.90 15.29 11.68
N ASP A 100 23.53 15.74 10.48
CA ASP A 100 22.62 16.86 10.33
C ASP A 100 21.22 16.52 10.81
N TYR A 101 20.76 15.28 10.61
CA TYR A 101 19.49 14.78 11.14
C TYR A 101 19.44 14.91 12.67
N ARG A 102 20.50 14.51 13.37
CA ARG A 102 20.57 14.65 14.85
C ARG A 102 20.56 16.10 15.31
N ILE A 103 21.30 16.98 14.62
CA ILE A 103 21.32 18.41 14.96
C ILE A 103 19.92 19.01 14.78
N LEU A 104 19.23 18.66 13.69
CA LEU A 104 17.85 19.08 13.45
C LEU A 104 16.89 18.56 14.53
N ASP A 105 16.92 17.26 14.82
CA ASP A 105 16.05 16.63 15.82
C ASP A 105 16.19 17.29 17.21
N SER A 106 17.42 17.58 17.64
CA SER A 106 17.70 18.25 18.91
C SER A 106 17.21 19.71 18.97
N ALA A 107 17.14 20.39 17.82
CA ALA A 107 16.75 21.80 17.74
C ALA A 107 15.26 21.99 17.42
N LEU A 108 14.52 20.91 17.18
CA LEU A 108 13.19 20.98 16.59
C LEU A 108 12.16 21.65 17.51
N LEU A 109 12.24 21.44 18.83
CA LEU A 109 11.42 22.15 19.81
C LEU A 109 11.61 23.67 19.72
N THR A 110 12.86 24.11 19.63
CA THR A 110 13.19 25.54 19.50
C THR A 110 12.73 26.09 18.16
N LEU A 111 12.82 25.31 17.07
CA LEU A 111 12.32 25.68 15.75
C LEU A 111 10.79 25.81 15.68
N MET A 112 10.07 25.00 16.46
CA MET A 112 8.60 25.05 16.56
C MET A 112 8.12 26.19 17.46
N GLY A 113 8.98 26.71 18.34
CA GLY A 113 8.69 27.78 19.28
C GLY A 113 8.63 29.19 18.67
N PRO A 114 8.17 30.19 19.44
CA PRO A 114 8.02 31.58 18.99
C PRO A 114 9.37 32.27 18.68
N LEU A 115 10.48 31.75 19.19
CA LEU A 115 11.83 32.31 19.04
C LEU A 115 12.72 31.43 18.14
N SER A 116 12.16 30.91 17.04
CA SER A 116 12.84 29.93 16.16
C SER A 116 14.18 30.41 15.59
N PHE A 117 14.40 31.73 15.46
CA PHE A 117 15.67 32.32 15.01
C PHE A 117 16.86 32.07 15.96
N THR A 118 16.60 31.65 17.20
CA THR A 118 17.65 31.29 18.18
C THR A 118 18.27 29.92 17.89
N ALA A 119 17.59 29.04 17.15
CA ALA A 119 18.05 27.69 16.79
C ALA A 119 19.05 27.69 15.61
N ARG A 120 20.08 28.54 15.62
CA ARG A 120 20.97 28.76 14.45
C ARG A 120 21.58 27.47 13.89
N THR A 121 22.05 26.58 14.76
CA THR A 121 22.63 25.28 14.39
C THR A 121 21.58 24.36 13.78
N GLY A 122 20.39 24.30 14.38
CA GLY A 122 19.23 23.57 13.86
C GLY A 122 18.74 24.08 12.51
N ILE A 123 18.66 25.41 12.33
CA ILE A 123 18.34 26.05 11.04
C ILE A 123 19.36 25.63 9.98
N SER A 124 20.64 25.70 10.32
CA SER A 124 21.72 25.36 9.38
C SER A 124 21.68 23.88 8.98
N ALA A 125 21.44 22.98 9.92
CA ALA A 125 21.32 21.54 9.65
C ALA A 125 20.06 21.23 8.83
N ARG A 126 18.91 21.84 9.17
CA ARG A 126 17.68 21.75 8.39
C ARG A 126 17.91 22.19 6.95
N ASP A 127 18.58 23.33 6.75
CA ASP A 127 18.79 23.88 5.42
C ASP A 127 19.72 22.99 4.58
N ARG A 128 20.76 22.39 5.18
CA ARG A 128 21.60 21.38 4.50
C ARG A 128 20.80 20.13 4.13
N LEU A 129 20.00 19.59 5.05
CA LEU A 129 19.15 18.44 4.77
C LEU A 129 18.14 18.74 3.66
N LEU A 130 17.53 19.93 3.68
CA LEU A 130 16.64 20.37 2.60
C LEU A 130 17.40 20.40 1.27
N GLU A 131 18.63 20.93 1.20
CA GLU A 131 19.43 20.89 -0.04
C GLU A 131 19.70 19.46 -0.51
N ILE A 132 20.00 18.54 0.41
CA ILE A 132 20.20 17.12 0.08
C ILE A 132 18.92 16.50 -0.48
N PHE A 133 17.78 16.66 0.20
CA PHE A 133 16.49 16.15 -0.29
C PHE A 133 16.10 16.80 -1.62
N MET A 134 16.38 18.09 -1.82
CA MET A 134 16.14 18.76 -3.10
C MET A 134 17.05 18.22 -4.21
N SER A 135 18.34 17.96 -3.94
CA SER A 135 19.24 17.33 -4.91
C SER A 135 18.77 15.92 -5.24
N TYR A 136 18.43 15.15 -4.21
CA TYR A 136 17.93 13.80 -4.34
C TYR A 136 16.66 13.72 -5.21
N ILE A 137 15.69 14.61 -4.99
CA ILE A 137 14.48 14.73 -5.84
C ILE A 137 14.89 15.10 -7.29
N ARG A 138 15.80 16.08 -7.46
CA ARG A 138 16.25 16.55 -8.78
C ARG A 138 17.02 15.48 -9.55
N ASP A 139 17.88 14.72 -8.89
CA ASP A 139 18.72 13.72 -9.53
C ASP A 139 17.91 12.48 -9.89
N ARG A 140 16.92 12.11 -9.06
CA ARG A 140 15.90 11.13 -9.43
C ARG A 140 15.03 11.55 -10.61
N ALA A 141 14.66 12.83 -10.69
CA ALA A 141 13.94 13.34 -11.85
C ALA A 141 14.78 13.23 -13.15
N LYS A 142 16.11 13.15 -13.06
CA LYS A 142 17.02 13.00 -14.22
C LYS A 142 17.34 11.54 -14.56
N SER A 143 17.44 10.64 -13.58
CA SER A 143 17.93 9.27 -13.81
C SER A 143 16.90 8.33 -14.44
N GLY A 144 15.60 8.63 -14.33
CA GLY A 144 14.53 7.82 -14.95
C GLY A 144 14.45 6.38 -14.43
N ASP A 145 15.13 6.08 -13.31
CA ASP A 145 15.32 4.74 -12.78
C ASP A 145 14.00 4.22 -12.20
N LYS A 146 13.42 3.20 -12.84
CA LYS A 146 12.14 2.58 -12.46
C LYS A 146 12.30 1.25 -11.72
N ASP A 147 13.52 0.69 -11.64
CA ASP A 147 13.71 -0.74 -11.40
C ASP A 147 14.25 -1.11 -10.00
N LEU A 148 14.36 -0.15 -9.06
CA LEU A 148 14.94 -0.40 -7.73
C LEU A 148 14.11 0.14 -6.55
N GLU A 149 12.79 0.29 -6.71
CA GLU A 149 11.97 0.96 -5.71
C GLU A 149 10.76 0.13 -5.29
N GLY A 150 10.59 -0.07 -3.98
CA GLY A 150 9.31 -0.56 -3.48
C GLY A 150 8.25 0.52 -3.55
N GLU A 151 7.03 0.09 -3.81
CA GLU A 151 5.90 0.88 -4.31
C GLU A 151 5.54 2.10 -3.45
N ALA A 152 5.92 2.08 -2.16
CA ALA A 152 5.60 3.12 -1.20
C ALA A 152 6.21 4.50 -1.54
N LEU A 153 7.47 4.58 -1.99
CA LEU A 153 8.12 5.87 -2.27
C LEU A 153 7.69 6.45 -3.63
N SER A 154 7.53 5.60 -4.65
CA SER A 154 7.08 6.01 -5.99
C SER A 154 5.68 6.61 -5.96
N HIS A 155 4.74 6.01 -5.22
CA HIS A 155 3.42 6.60 -5.00
C HIS A 155 3.44 7.80 -4.07
N THR A 156 4.31 7.83 -3.05
CA THR A 156 4.55 8.99 -2.18
C THR A 156 5.00 10.21 -2.97
N LEU A 157 5.95 10.04 -3.89
CA LEU A 157 6.44 11.09 -4.77
C LEU A 157 5.39 11.48 -5.82
N ASN A 158 4.58 10.53 -6.31
CA ASN A 158 3.46 10.83 -7.22
C ASN A 158 2.33 11.62 -6.53
N SER A 159 2.00 11.33 -5.27
CA SER A 159 1.04 12.09 -4.46
C SER A 159 1.56 13.46 -4.01
N VAL A 160 2.88 13.61 -3.90
CA VAL A 160 3.57 14.88 -3.64
C VAL A 160 3.73 15.71 -4.91
N ARG A 161 3.77 15.07 -6.10
CA ARG A 161 3.77 15.71 -7.42
C ARG A 161 2.37 16.13 -7.89
N SER A 162 1.32 15.38 -7.51
CA SER A 162 -0.07 15.69 -7.86
C SER A 162 -0.65 16.88 -7.09
N GLY A 163 0.08 17.45 -6.14
CA GLY A 163 -0.23 18.74 -5.53
C GLY A 163 0.91 19.70 -5.85
N SER A 164 0.58 20.90 -6.32
CA SER A 164 1.41 22.05 -6.72
C SER A 164 2.45 22.51 -5.67
N LEU A 165 3.31 21.60 -5.19
CA LEU A 165 4.32 21.79 -4.18
C LEU A 165 5.68 22.03 -4.83
N SER A 166 6.35 23.13 -4.45
CA SER A 166 7.70 23.41 -4.94
C SER A 166 8.66 22.28 -4.55
N ILE A 167 9.75 22.05 -5.30
CA ILE A 167 10.79 21.05 -4.94
C ILE A 167 11.25 21.21 -3.49
N ARG A 168 11.29 22.45 -2.98
CA ARG A 168 11.61 22.73 -1.58
C ARG A 168 10.53 22.26 -0.61
N ASP A 169 9.26 22.41 -0.97
CA ASP A 169 8.13 21.95 -0.15
C ASP A 169 8.01 20.44 -0.18
N GLN A 170 8.25 19.81 -1.34
CA GLN A 170 8.41 18.36 -1.46
C GLN A 170 9.54 17.87 -0.56
N ALA A 171 10.71 18.52 -0.61
CA ALA A 171 11.83 18.22 0.27
C ALA A 171 11.49 18.42 1.76
N ALA A 172 10.68 19.43 2.12
CA ALA A 172 10.24 19.64 3.50
C ALA A 172 9.26 18.55 3.98
N CYS A 173 8.36 18.08 3.12
CA CYS A 173 7.48 16.94 3.40
C CYS A 173 8.28 15.65 3.58
N LEU A 174 9.23 15.35 2.68
CA LEU A 174 10.10 14.17 2.79
C LEU A 174 11.03 14.26 4.01
N LEU A 175 11.57 15.45 4.31
CA LEU A 175 12.37 15.68 5.51
C LEU A 175 11.54 15.50 6.79
N GLY A 176 10.27 15.95 6.79
CA GLY A 176 9.34 15.68 7.87
C GLY A 176 9.09 14.19 8.05
N LEU A 177 8.92 13.44 6.94
CA LEU A 177 8.66 12.01 6.96
C LEU A 177 9.88 11.24 7.48
N HIS A 178 11.05 11.54 6.91
CA HIS A 178 12.34 11.06 7.38
C HIS A 178 12.53 11.37 8.87
N TRP A 179 12.16 12.57 9.34
CA TRP A 179 12.22 12.88 10.77
C TRP A 179 11.30 11.99 11.60
N SER A 180 10.04 11.83 11.18
CA SER A 180 9.06 11.01 11.88
C SER A 180 9.39 9.51 11.89
N LEU A 181 10.08 9.02 10.87
CA LEU A 181 10.54 7.64 10.74
C LEU A 181 11.56 7.28 11.82
N HIS A 182 12.44 8.22 12.18
CA HIS A 182 13.57 7.97 13.08
C HIS A 182 13.39 8.48 14.51
N THR A 183 12.70 9.62 14.71
CA THR A 183 12.77 10.40 15.97
C THR A 183 12.35 9.60 17.21
N ASN A 184 11.17 8.97 17.18
CA ASN A 184 10.68 8.17 18.29
C ASN A 184 11.33 6.78 18.32
N LEU A 185 11.70 6.24 17.16
CA LEU A 185 12.29 4.91 17.05
C LEU A 185 13.66 4.88 17.74
N HIS A 186 14.55 5.83 17.46
CA HIS A 186 15.87 5.90 18.08
C HIS A 186 15.78 6.05 19.61
N ARG A 187 14.87 6.90 20.11
CA ARG A 187 14.63 7.07 21.55
C ARG A 187 14.09 5.79 22.17
N SER A 188 13.11 5.15 21.53
CA SER A 188 12.52 3.89 22.00
C SER A 188 13.57 2.78 22.11
N MET A 189 14.44 2.66 21.10
CA MET A 189 15.52 1.69 21.09
C MET A 189 16.58 2.01 22.14
N PHE A 190 16.89 3.28 22.37
CA PHE A 190 17.81 3.70 23.43
C PHE A 190 17.32 3.25 24.80
N TRP A 191 16.07 3.60 25.14
CA TRP A 191 15.48 3.24 26.42
C TRP A 191 15.36 1.72 26.57
N MET A 192 15.00 1.01 25.50
CA MET A 192 14.98 -0.45 25.50
C MET A 192 16.34 -1.04 25.86
N VAL A 193 17.42 -0.55 25.23
CA VAL A 193 18.79 -0.99 25.55
C VAL A 193 19.17 -0.64 26.99
N ALA A 194 18.90 0.60 27.43
CA ALA A 194 19.23 1.05 28.78
C ALA A 194 18.51 0.22 29.86
N PHE A 195 17.21 -0.03 29.70
CA PHE A 195 16.43 -0.82 30.65
C PHE A 195 16.84 -2.30 30.66
N ILE A 196 17.13 -2.89 29.50
CA ILE A 196 17.61 -4.27 29.40
C ILE A 196 18.99 -4.42 30.06
N LEU A 197 19.92 -3.48 29.83
CA LEU A 197 21.28 -3.56 30.37
C LEU A 197 21.33 -3.39 31.88
N GLU A 198 20.47 -2.55 32.44
CA GLU A 198 20.34 -2.40 33.89
C GLU A 198 19.77 -3.66 34.55
N ASN A 199 18.83 -4.34 33.88
CA ASN A 199 18.18 -5.54 34.41
C ASN A 199 18.83 -6.82 33.88
N ARG A 200 19.85 -7.32 34.58
CA ARG A 200 20.58 -8.55 34.22
C ARG A 200 19.67 -9.76 33.99
N THR A 201 18.66 -9.97 34.85
CA THR A 201 17.72 -11.08 34.70
C THR A 201 16.91 -10.96 33.40
N ALA A 202 16.50 -9.73 33.04
CA ALA A 202 15.82 -9.49 31.78
C ALA A 202 16.72 -9.76 30.57
N LEU A 203 17.97 -9.28 30.62
CA LEU A 203 18.96 -9.52 29.56
C LEU A 203 19.24 -11.02 29.37
N GLU A 204 19.45 -11.77 30.46
CA GLU A 204 19.67 -13.22 30.42
C GLU A 204 18.46 -13.95 29.82
N SER A 205 17.24 -13.59 30.25
CA SER A 205 16.01 -14.22 29.76
C SER A 205 15.77 -13.94 28.28
N LEU A 206 16.01 -12.71 27.82
CA LEU A 206 15.92 -12.33 26.40
C LEU A 206 16.98 -13.05 25.56
N CYS A 207 18.21 -13.13 26.07
CA CYS A 207 19.27 -13.89 25.41
C CYS A 207 18.90 -15.37 25.27
N SER A 208 18.31 -15.97 26.30
CA SER A 208 17.85 -17.37 26.26
C SER A 208 16.75 -17.55 25.22
N GLU A 209 15.70 -16.72 25.24
CA GLU A 209 14.60 -16.79 24.27
C GLU A 209 15.11 -16.68 22.84
N VAL A 210 15.95 -15.69 22.56
CA VAL A 210 16.49 -15.47 21.21
C VAL A 210 17.31 -16.67 20.76
N ARG A 211 18.28 -17.12 21.57
CA ARG A 211 19.18 -18.22 21.20
C ARG A 211 18.46 -19.54 21.04
N GLU A 212 17.58 -19.89 21.97
CA GLU A 212 16.79 -21.13 21.91
C GLU A 212 15.89 -21.13 20.68
N THR A 213 15.22 -20.02 20.40
CA THR A 213 14.33 -19.89 19.25
C THR A 213 15.11 -19.95 17.94
N ILE A 214 16.24 -19.25 17.82
CA ILE A 214 17.10 -19.30 16.63
C ILE A 214 17.70 -20.69 16.43
N THR A 215 18.16 -21.35 17.50
CA THR A 215 18.69 -22.71 17.45
C THR A 215 17.62 -23.69 16.99
N LYS A 216 16.44 -23.64 17.62
CA LYS A 216 15.33 -24.58 17.35
C LYS A 216 14.72 -24.39 15.97
N ARG A 217 14.61 -23.14 15.49
CA ARG A 217 13.88 -22.81 14.25
C ARG A 217 14.79 -22.67 13.03
N TYR A 218 16.02 -22.20 13.21
CA TYR A 218 16.95 -21.87 12.11
C TYR A 218 18.30 -22.59 12.22
N GLY A 219 18.41 -23.60 13.08
CA GLY A 219 19.63 -24.40 13.21
C GLY A 219 20.83 -23.63 13.76
N GLY A 220 20.59 -22.56 14.51
CA GLY A 220 21.66 -21.75 15.12
C GLY A 220 22.32 -20.76 14.17
N SER A 221 21.66 -20.42 13.06
CA SER A 221 22.10 -19.37 12.14
C SER A 221 21.01 -18.32 11.92
N LEU A 222 21.43 -17.06 11.74
CA LEU A 222 20.54 -15.98 11.32
C LEU A 222 20.13 -16.07 9.85
N ASP A 223 20.77 -16.93 9.04
CA ASP A 223 20.47 -17.07 7.60
C ASP A 223 18.98 -17.35 7.35
N GLY A 224 18.37 -18.24 8.14
CA GLY A 224 16.95 -18.57 8.01
C GLY A 224 16.00 -17.45 8.45
N LEU A 225 16.45 -16.53 9.31
CA LEU A 225 15.72 -15.32 9.67
C LEU A 225 15.79 -14.27 8.53
N MET A 226 16.90 -14.23 7.80
CA MET A 226 17.10 -13.29 6.67
C MET A 226 16.34 -13.71 5.40
N GLU A 227 16.01 -15.00 5.26
CA GLU A 227 15.25 -15.55 4.13
C GLU A 227 13.72 -15.53 4.36
N GLU A 228 13.25 -15.09 5.52
CA GLU A 228 11.83 -15.09 5.87
C GLU A 228 11.09 -13.91 5.20
N THR A 229 10.10 -14.23 4.35
CA THR A 229 9.31 -13.25 3.56
C THR A 229 7.98 -12.86 4.24
N SER A 230 7.79 -13.23 5.51
CA SER A 230 6.56 -12.97 6.28
C SER A 230 6.88 -12.44 7.69
N LEU A 231 5.85 -11.98 8.42
CA LEU A 231 5.93 -11.54 9.82
C LEU A 231 6.87 -12.44 10.65
N LEU A 232 7.79 -11.80 11.39
CA LEU A 232 8.79 -12.45 12.24
C LEU A 232 8.14 -13.47 13.21
N PRO A 233 8.86 -14.52 13.62
CA PRO A 233 8.38 -15.50 14.59
C PRO A 233 7.86 -14.87 15.90
N GLU A 234 7.09 -15.65 16.66
CA GLU A 234 6.68 -15.28 18.01
C GLU A 234 7.91 -15.32 18.94
N PHE A 235 8.49 -14.14 19.22
CA PHE A 235 9.44 -13.87 20.30
C PHE A 235 8.68 -13.10 21.40
N PRO A 236 7.83 -13.77 22.19
CA PRO A 236 6.88 -13.11 23.08
C PRO A 236 7.57 -12.26 24.17
N LEU A 237 8.74 -12.66 24.67
CA LEU A 237 9.49 -11.88 25.64
C LEU A 237 10.13 -10.64 24.99
N VAL A 238 10.65 -10.75 23.77
CA VAL A 238 11.08 -9.59 22.98
C VAL A 238 9.91 -8.62 22.75
N ASP A 239 8.73 -9.12 22.38
CA ASP A 239 7.53 -8.31 22.18
C ASP A 239 7.11 -7.61 23.49
N SER A 240 7.23 -8.30 24.62
CA SER A 240 6.97 -7.75 25.95
C SER A 240 8.01 -6.71 26.38
N ALA A 241 9.30 -6.93 26.10
CA ALA A 241 10.38 -6.00 26.38
C ALA A 241 10.20 -4.67 25.63
N ILE A 242 9.79 -4.73 24.35
CA ILE A 242 9.47 -3.53 23.55
C ILE A 242 8.32 -2.75 24.20
N LYS A 243 7.22 -3.43 24.56
CA LYS A 243 6.06 -2.79 25.20
C LYS A 243 6.40 -2.16 26.55
N GLU A 244 7.14 -2.86 27.41
CA GLU A 244 7.54 -2.33 28.71
C GLU A 244 8.47 -1.12 28.59
N SER A 245 9.41 -1.16 27.65
CA SER A 245 10.30 -0.04 27.38
C SER A 245 9.53 1.20 26.93
N LEU A 246 8.55 1.02 26.04
CA LEU A 246 7.67 2.09 25.59
C LEU A 246 6.78 2.62 26.71
N ARG A 247 6.23 1.77 27.59
CA ARG A 247 5.43 2.18 28.74
C ARG A 247 6.21 3.12 29.66
N MET A 248 7.46 2.75 29.98
CA MET A 248 8.29 3.53 30.90
C MET A 248 8.78 4.84 30.29
N ALA A 249 9.25 4.80 29.03
CA ALA A 249 9.80 5.96 28.34
C ALA A 249 8.76 6.86 27.67
N GLY A 250 7.51 6.41 27.59
CA GLY A 250 6.40 7.12 26.95
C GLY A 250 6.04 8.42 27.65
N LEU A 251 5.84 9.47 26.86
CA LEU A 251 5.34 10.77 27.28
C LEU A 251 3.96 11.05 26.68
N SER A 252 3.22 11.96 27.33
CA SER A 252 1.88 12.35 26.91
C SER A 252 1.93 13.22 25.65
N SER A 253 1.52 12.65 24.51
CA SER A 253 1.61 13.29 23.18
C SER A 253 0.25 13.57 22.52
N SER A 254 -0.85 13.13 23.14
CA SER A 254 -2.23 13.27 22.65
C SER A 254 -2.80 14.66 22.93
N LEU A 255 -2.57 15.60 22.00
CA LEU A 255 -3.05 16.99 22.08
C LEU A 255 -4.14 17.29 21.03
N ARG A 256 -5.19 18.02 21.43
CA ARG A 256 -6.28 18.54 20.59
C ARG A 256 -6.49 20.03 20.80
N GLU A 257 -6.86 20.73 19.74
CA GLU A 257 -7.34 22.12 19.80
C GLU A 257 -8.86 22.11 19.74
N VAL A 258 -9.53 22.89 20.58
CA VAL A 258 -10.99 23.00 20.64
C VAL A 258 -11.46 23.96 19.55
N GLU A 259 -12.14 23.45 18.52
CA GLU A 259 -12.54 24.28 17.36
C GLU A 259 -13.75 25.20 17.63
N PHE A 260 -14.58 24.82 18.59
CA PHE A 260 -15.76 25.57 19.04
C PHE A 260 -16.02 25.26 20.52
N ASP A 261 -16.66 26.18 21.24
CA ASP A 261 -16.99 26.01 22.66
C ASP A 261 -17.69 24.66 22.88
N THR A 262 -17.09 23.80 23.71
CA THR A 262 -17.45 22.39 23.85
C THR A 262 -17.43 21.98 25.31
N ASN A 263 -18.45 21.26 25.75
CA ASN A 263 -18.44 20.58 27.05
C ASN A 263 -17.85 19.18 26.91
N ILE A 264 -16.78 18.89 27.65
CA ILE A 264 -16.18 17.56 27.74
C ILE A 264 -16.73 16.90 29.01
N THR A 265 -17.42 15.76 28.88
CA THR A 265 -17.90 15.00 30.03
C THR A 265 -16.96 13.85 30.39
N SER A 266 -16.80 13.60 31.68
CA SER A 266 -16.04 12.48 32.22
C SER A 266 -16.76 11.94 33.46
N GLY A 267 -17.40 10.78 33.32
CA GLY A 267 -18.34 10.28 34.32
C GLY A 267 -19.50 11.27 34.50
N ASP A 268 -19.81 11.60 35.75
CA ASP A 268 -20.89 12.54 36.11
C ASP A 268 -20.48 14.02 36.02
N SER A 269 -19.22 14.31 35.70
CA SER A 269 -18.68 15.68 35.63
C SER A 269 -18.64 16.21 34.20
N SER A 270 -18.90 17.51 34.03
CA SER A 270 -18.87 18.21 32.73
C SER A 270 -17.98 19.45 32.81
N PHE A 271 -17.05 19.59 31.86
CA PHE A 271 -16.06 20.67 31.80
C PHE A 271 -16.21 21.46 30.51
N MET A 272 -16.61 22.73 30.61
CA MET A 272 -16.65 23.64 29.45
C MET A 272 -15.23 24.03 29.02
N ARG A 273 -14.93 23.86 27.74
CA ARG A 273 -13.72 24.32 27.07
C ARG A 273 -14.10 25.32 25.98
N ARG A 274 -13.36 26.42 25.91
CA ARG A 274 -13.60 27.47 24.91
C ARG A 274 -12.90 27.13 23.61
N ARG A 275 -13.41 27.68 22.51
CA ARG A 275 -12.70 27.71 21.23
C ARG A 275 -11.28 28.23 21.41
N GLY A 276 -10.31 27.51 20.88
CA GLY A 276 -8.88 27.80 20.98
C GLY A 276 -8.18 27.21 22.22
N ASP A 277 -8.93 26.61 23.15
CA ASP A 277 -8.33 25.85 24.24
C ASP A 277 -7.62 24.60 23.70
N TYR A 278 -6.56 24.18 24.39
CA TYR A 278 -5.85 22.94 24.09
C TYR A 278 -6.15 21.89 25.16
N VAL A 279 -6.49 20.68 24.72
CA VAL A 279 -6.77 19.52 25.60
C VAL A 279 -5.68 18.48 25.40
N PHE A 280 -5.07 18.05 26.50
CA PHE A 280 -4.04 17.02 26.54
C PHE A 280 -4.55 15.78 27.28
N GLY A 281 -4.41 14.61 26.66
CA GLY A 281 -4.57 13.33 27.34
C GLY A 281 -3.27 12.93 28.03
N ASP A 282 -3.31 12.78 29.36
CA ASP A 282 -2.13 12.39 30.14
C ASP A 282 -1.95 10.87 30.17
N THR A 283 -1.44 10.31 29.06
CA THR A 283 -1.17 8.87 28.96
C THR A 283 -0.06 8.41 29.90
N ARG A 284 0.87 9.30 30.25
CA ARG A 284 1.95 8.99 31.19
C ARG A 284 1.40 8.74 32.60
N ALA A 285 0.41 9.51 33.05
CA ALA A 285 -0.25 9.27 34.33
C ALA A 285 -0.79 7.83 34.43
N ILE A 286 -1.38 7.30 33.35
CA ILE A 286 -1.86 5.92 33.27
C ILE A 286 -0.68 4.93 33.34
N HIS A 287 0.40 5.21 32.61
CA HIS A 287 1.57 4.32 32.55
C HIS A 287 2.33 4.21 33.86
N VAL A 288 2.29 5.24 34.71
CA VAL A 288 2.95 5.27 36.03
C VAL A 288 2.00 4.95 37.20
N ASP A 289 0.72 4.71 36.92
CA ASP A 289 -0.27 4.39 37.94
C ASP A 289 -0.10 2.95 38.45
N ASN A 290 0.21 2.79 39.74
CA ASN A 290 0.40 1.49 40.37
C ASN A 290 -0.90 0.66 40.47
N SER A 291 -2.07 1.29 40.39
CA SER A 291 -3.37 0.58 40.36
C SER A 291 -3.63 -0.09 39.00
N ILE A 292 -3.03 0.45 37.94
CA ILE A 292 -3.15 -0.05 36.56
C ILE A 292 -1.96 -0.98 36.23
N TYR A 293 -0.75 -0.55 36.59
CA TYR A 293 0.48 -1.31 36.41
C TYR A 293 1.17 -1.53 37.77
N PRO A 294 0.98 -2.69 38.42
CA PRO A 294 1.62 -2.97 39.70
C PRO A 294 3.15 -2.84 39.65
N ASP A 295 3.71 -2.08 40.58
CA ASP A 295 5.10 -1.60 40.57
C ASP A 295 5.46 -0.91 39.24
N ALA A 296 4.72 0.15 38.91
CA ALA A 296 4.82 0.84 37.62
C ALA A 296 6.21 1.46 37.39
N ALA A 297 6.93 1.83 38.45
CA ALA A 297 8.27 2.40 38.35
C ALA A 297 9.35 1.34 38.01
N THR A 298 9.05 0.05 38.16
CA THR A 298 10.00 -1.04 37.96
C THR A 298 9.89 -1.62 36.55
N TYR A 299 11.04 -1.77 35.87
CA TYR A 299 11.10 -2.45 34.57
C TYR A 299 10.88 -3.95 34.72
N LYS A 300 9.76 -4.44 34.18
CA LYS A 300 9.40 -5.86 34.18
C LYS A 300 9.30 -6.37 32.75
N VAL A 301 10.37 -7.04 32.28
CA VAL A 301 10.48 -7.53 30.89
C VAL A 301 9.34 -8.45 30.47
N ASP A 302 8.70 -9.13 31.43
CA ASP A 302 7.64 -10.11 31.23
C ASP A 302 6.22 -9.56 31.48
N ARG A 303 6.09 -8.25 31.73
CA ARG A 303 4.80 -7.61 32.08
C ARG A 303 3.70 -7.85 31.05
N PHE A 304 4.05 -7.99 29.78
CA PHE A 304 3.12 -8.15 28.66
C PHE A 304 3.10 -9.58 28.07
N LEU A 305 3.63 -10.58 28.79
CA LEU A 305 3.50 -11.99 28.39
C LEU A 305 2.07 -12.50 28.55
N VAL A 306 1.65 -13.35 27.61
CA VAL A 306 0.34 -14.02 27.65
C VAL A 306 0.29 -14.97 28.85
N GLY A 307 -0.67 -14.77 29.77
CA GLY A 307 -0.90 -15.65 30.93
C GLY A 307 -0.60 -15.06 32.31
N LYS A 308 0.04 -13.88 32.42
CA LYS A 308 0.27 -13.16 33.71
C LYS A 308 -0.83 -12.14 34.08
N GLY A 309 -2.05 -12.33 33.57
CA GLY A 309 -3.16 -11.37 33.67
C GLY A 309 -3.19 -10.38 32.49
N LYS A 310 -4.36 -9.81 32.17
CA LYS A 310 -4.51 -8.82 31.08
C LYS A 310 -3.92 -7.47 31.50
N ALA A 311 -2.60 -7.30 31.37
CA ALA A 311 -2.00 -5.97 31.44
C ALA A 311 -2.63 -5.08 30.34
N PRO A 312 -3.09 -3.85 30.65
CA PRO A 312 -3.65 -2.96 29.63
C PRO A 312 -2.62 -2.65 28.55
N ASN A 313 -3.06 -2.61 27.28
CA ASN A 313 -2.19 -2.26 26.16
C ASN A 313 -1.50 -0.90 26.40
N THR A 314 -0.27 -0.77 25.90
CA THR A 314 0.47 0.49 25.98
C THR A 314 -0.18 1.55 25.11
N LEU A 315 -0.61 2.67 25.70
CA LEU A 315 -1.21 3.81 24.99
C LEU A 315 -0.16 4.70 24.27
N THR A 316 1.05 4.19 24.05
CA THR A 316 2.24 4.90 23.54
C THR A 316 2.18 5.24 22.06
N TRP A 317 1.29 4.58 21.32
CA TRP A 317 1.07 4.82 19.89
C TRP A 317 -0.13 5.73 19.59
N GLY A 318 -0.77 6.29 20.63
CA GLY A 318 -2.07 6.97 20.56
C GLY A 318 -3.25 5.99 20.67
N SER A 319 -4.32 6.35 21.42
CA SER A 319 -5.59 5.60 21.58
C SER A 319 -6.59 6.38 22.46
N GLY A 320 -7.90 6.04 22.41
CA GLY A 320 -8.93 6.51 23.35
C GLY A 320 -10.38 6.16 22.93
N GLU A 321 -11.12 5.43 23.77
CA GLU A 321 -12.51 4.99 23.54
C GLU A 321 -13.57 6.05 23.95
N HIS A 322 -13.25 6.92 24.93
CA HIS A 322 -14.19 7.87 25.54
C HIS A 322 -14.22 9.29 24.97
N ILE A 323 -13.26 9.67 24.11
CA ILE A 323 -13.22 11.04 23.54
C ILE A 323 -14.11 11.16 22.29
N VAL A 324 -14.54 10.04 21.70
CA VAL A 324 -15.33 10.01 20.46
C VAL A 324 -16.84 9.86 20.71
N ARG A 325 -17.26 9.34 21.87
CA ARG A 325 -18.69 9.11 22.17
C ARG A 325 -19.52 10.39 22.33
N LEU A 326 -18.91 11.55 22.57
CA LEU A 326 -19.67 12.79 22.79
C LEU A 326 -20.11 13.50 21.50
N PHE A 327 -19.54 13.18 20.34
CA PHE A 327 -19.85 13.91 19.09
C PHE A 327 -19.89 13.05 17.81
N SER A 328 -19.89 11.71 17.89
CA SER A 328 -19.94 10.89 16.66
C SER A 328 -20.44 9.47 16.90
N THR A 329 -21.52 9.10 16.21
CA THR A 329 -21.94 7.70 15.99
C THR A 329 -21.16 7.01 14.85
N ASN A 330 -20.09 7.62 14.32
CA ASN A 330 -19.13 6.96 13.41
C ASN A 330 -17.89 6.52 14.19
N ALA A 331 -17.59 5.22 14.21
CA ALA A 331 -16.37 4.63 14.76
C ALA A 331 -15.09 4.96 13.96
N ILE A 332 -15.22 5.53 12.76
CA ILE A 332 -14.11 5.77 11.80
C ILE A 332 -13.07 6.80 12.31
N LEU A 333 -13.45 7.71 13.22
CA LEU A 333 -12.56 8.81 13.62
C LEU A 333 -11.58 8.46 14.75
N SER A 334 -11.74 7.31 15.43
CA SER A 334 -10.80 6.93 16.51
C SER A 334 -9.39 6.59 15.99
N ASP A 335 -9.27 6.19 14.72
CA ASP A 335 -8.02 5.76 14.08
C ASP A 335 -7.18 6.89 13.46
N THR A 336 -7.70 8.12 13.45
CA THR A 336 -7.04 9.25 12.76
C THR A 336 -5.77 9.75 13.49
N LEU A 337 -5.59 9.42 14.77
CA LEU A 337 -4.53 9.99 15.62
C LEU A 337 -3.58 8.96 16.22
N GLN A 338 -3.66 7.70 15.75
CA GLN A 338 -2.68 6.67 16.06
C GLN A 338 -1.44 6.80 15.16
N CYS A 339 -0.27 6.43 15.68
CA CYS A 339 0.96 6.33 14.91
C CYS A 339 0.75 5.34 13.75
N LYS A 340 0.83 5.86 12.52
CA LYS A 340 0.62 5.06 11.32
C LYS A 340 1.79 4.10 11.04
N GLY A 341 3.01 4.47 11.42
CA GLY A 341 4.22 3.62 11.34
C GLY A 341 4.44 2.66 12.52
N ARG A 342 3.47 2.51 13.44
CA ARG A 342 3.64 1.70 14.68
C ARG A 342 4.11 0.27 14.42
N PHE A 343 3.62 -0.33 13.33
CA PHE A 343 3.95 -1.70 12.99
C PHE A 343 5.36 -1.84 12.41
N LEU A 344 5.76 -0.92 11.51
CA LEU A 344 7.13 -0.84 11.01
C LEU A 344 8.13 -0.59 12.14
N ALA A 345 7.79 0.29 13.09
CA ALA A 345 8.62 0.57 14.26
C ALA A 345 8.79 -0.68 15.14
N GLN A 346 7.69 -1.38 15.48
CA GLN A 346 7.73 -2.62 16.26
C GLN A 346 8.55 -3.71 15.55
N TYR A 347 8.35 -3.89 14.25
CA TYR A 347 9.11 -4.83 13.44
C TYR A 347 10.61 -4.51 13.46
N THR A 348 10.97 -3.24 13.25
CA THR A 348 12.36 -2.77 13.24
C THR A 348 13.05 -2.99 14.59
N MET A 349 12.38 -2.62 15.70
CA MET A 349 12.91 -2.83 17.05
C MET A 349 13.14 -4.32 17.34
N LYS A 350 12.17 -5.17 16.97
CA LYS A 350 12.21 -6.62 17.18
C LYS A 350 13.36 -7.26 16.42
N LEU A 351 13.43 -7.03 15.11
CA LEU A 351 14.47 -7.60 14.25
C LEU A 351 15.87 -7.18 14.70
N TRP A 352 16.05 -5.89 14.99
CA TRP A 352 17.33 -5.37 15.46
C TRP A 352 17.77 -6.00 16.79
N LEU A 353 16.86 -6.12 17.76
CA LEU A 353 17.17 -6.71 19.06
C LEU A 353 17.54 -8.20 18.93
N ILE A 354 16.80 -8.96 18.12
CA ILE A 354 17.11 -10.37 17.84
C ILE A 354 18.52 -10.50 17.25
N MET A 355 18.85 -9.71 16.22
CA MET A 355 20.17 -9.76 15.58
C MET A 355 21.30 -9.34 16.54
N LEU A 356 21.08 -8.30 17.34
CA LEU A 356 22.06 -7.84 18.31
C LEU A 356 22.37 -8.91 19.35
N LEU A 357 21.34 -9.47 20.00
CA LEU A 357 21.47 -10.52 21.01
C LEU A 357 21.98 -11.83 20.41
N GLU A 358 21.70 -12.10 19.12
CA GLU A 358 22.20 -13.28 18.43
C GLU A 358 23.67 -13.16 17.96
N MET A 359 24.22 -11.96 17.81
CA MET A 359 25.58 -11.80 17.27
C MET A 359 26.62 -11.34 18.30
N TYR A 360 26.17 -10.70 19.37
CA TYR A 360 27.04 -10.07 20.36
C TYR A 360 26.66 -10.47 21.78
N ASP A 361 27.68 -10.58 22.62
CA ASP A 361 27.51 -10.43 24.06
C ASP A 361 27.47 -8.93 24.35
N ILE A 362 26.41 -8.49 25.04
CA ILE A 362 26.17 -7.08 25.38
C ILE A 362 26.27 -6.89 26.88
N SER A 363 26.91 -5.80 27.31
CA SER A 363 27.00 -5.39 28.72
C SER A 363 27.13 -3.88 28.85
N SER A 364 27.03 -3.33 30.05
CA SER A 364 27.32 -1.93 30.36
C SER A 364 28.27 -1.87 31.56
N PRO A 365 29.30 -1.01 31.55
CA PRO A 365 30.10 -0.72 32.74
C PRO A 365 29.36 0.18 33.73
N GLU A 366 28.32 0.90 33.28
CA GLU A 366 27.46 1.76 34.07
C GLU A 366 26.28 0.97 34.63
N SER A 367 25.92 1.24 35.88
CA SER A 367 24.85 0.56 36.63
C SER A 367 23.69 1.50 36.97
N SER A 368 23.46 2.52 36.17
CA SER A 368 22.37 3.46 36.40
C SER A 368 21.79 3.93 35.08
N ILE A 369 20.47 3.82 34.95
CA ILE A 369 19.70 4.34 33.83
C ILE A 369 19.76 5.88 33.85
N PRO A 370 20.06 6.55 32.72
CA PRO A 370 20.04 8.01 32.65
C PRO A 370 18.67 8.60 32.99
N GLU A 371 18.67 9.80 33.58
CA GLU A 371 17.42 10.53 33.81
C GLU A 371 16.76 10.95 32.50
N MET A 372 15.43 11.06 32.52
CA MET A 372 14.66 11.66 31.42
C MET A 372 14.84 13.17 31.44
N ASP A 373 15.17 13.77 30.31
CA ASP A 373 15.33 15.23 30.19
C ASP A 373 13.96 15.89 30.44
N PRO A 374 13.81 16.79 31.41
CA PRO A 374 12.55 17.52 31.62
C PRO A 374 12.16 18.41 30.43
N LYS A 375 13.08 18.68 29.49
CA LYS A 375 12.83 19.38 28.23
C LYS A 375 12.36 18.46 27.12
N SER A 376 12.23 17.16 27.38
CA SER A 376 11.70 16.18 26.44
C SER A 376 10.33 16.63 25.95
N TRP A 377 10.16 16.64 24.64
CA TRP A 377 8.95 17.15 24.00
C TRP A 377 8.33 16.15 23.02
N SER A 378 9.09 15.12 22.65
CA SER A 378 8.63 14.05 21.75
C SER A 378 7.70 13.06 22.48
N ALA A 379 7.14 12.09 21.76
CA ALA A 379 6.29 11.06 22.38
C ALA A 379 7.08 10.11 23.30
N ILE A 380 8.40 10.11 23.18
CA ILE A 380 9.33 9.32 24.01
C ILE A 380 10.32 10.28 24.66
N ALA A 381 10.69 10.04 25.91
CA ALA A 381 11.65 10.90 26.61
C ALA A 381 13.01 10.94 25.91
N ASP A 382 13.67 12.09 25.94
CA ASP A 382 15.09 12.23 25.67
C ASP A 382 15.87 11.84 26.95
N PRO A 383 17.02 11.17 26.84
CA PRO A 383 17.88 10.94 27.98
C PRO A 383 18.79 12.16 28.25
N VAL A 384 19.05 12.47 29.52
CA VAL A 384 19.99 13.54 29.92
C VAL A 384 21.45 13.18 29.56
N GLY A 385 21.78 11.89 29.56
CA GLY A 385 23.10 11.35 29.24
C GLY A 385 23.00 10.07 28.43
N ASP A 386 24.11 9.67 27.80
CA ASP A 386 24.17 8.40 27.06
C ASP A 386 24.41 7.21 27.99
N VAL A 387 24.29 5.99 27.45
CA VAL A 387 24.71 4.75 28.13
C VAL A 387 25.90 4.16 27.40
N THR A 388 26.93 3.77 28.13
CA THR A 388 28.05 3.03 27.56
C THR A 388 27.66 1.56 27.34
N VAL A 389 27.65 1.12 26.08
CA VAL A 389 27.37 -0.26 25.67
C VAL A 389 28.67 -0.95 25.30
N CYS A 390 28.96 -2.06 25.97
CA CYS A 390 30.09 -2.94 25.64
C CYS A 390 29.59 -4.09 24.76
N LEU A 391 30.15 -4.20 23.55
CA LEU A 391 29.81 -5.26 22.60
C LEU A 391 31.02 -6.15 22.33
N ARG A 392 30.85 -7.45 22.60
CA ARG A 392 31.81 -8.48 22.21
C ARG A 392 31.16 -9.37 21.18
N ARG A 393 31.69 -9.37 19.95
CA ARG A 393 31.22 -10.30 18.92
C ARG A 393 31.41 -11.72 19.42
N ARG A 394 30.36 -12.53 19.33
CA ARG A 394 30.47 -13.96 19.63
C ARG A 394 31.32 -14.60 18.54
N ASP A 395 32.37 -15.32 18.95
CA ASP A 395 33.14 -16.12 18.02
C ASP A 395 32.19 -17.20 17.48
N ASN A 396 31.93 -17.17 16.16
CA ASN A 396 31.32 -18.33 15.49
C ASN A 396 32.36 -19.47 15.57
N SER A 397 32.28 -20.23 16.65
CA SER A 397 33.17 -21.35 16.96
C SER A 397 33.08 -22.46 15.92
N THR A 398 32.07 -22.45 15.05
CA THR A 398 31.85 -23.47 14.03
C THR A 398 33.06 -23.70 13.12
N MET A 399 33.81 -22.66 12.71
CA MET A 399 35.00 -22.87 11.86
C MET A 399 36.25 -23.26 12.64
N LYS A 400 36.46 -22.72 13.85
CA LYS A 400 37.60 -23.13 14.71
C LYS A 400 37.40 -24.55 15.23
N GLU A 401 36.20 -24.93 15.63
CA GLU A 401 35.86 -26.30 16.03
C GLU A 401 35.93 -27.28 14.86
N LEU A 402 35.53 -26.89 13.64
CA LEU A 402 35.70 -27.74 12.46
C LEU A 402 37.19 -27.96 12.15
N VAL A 403 38.02 -26.91 12.20
CA VAL A 403 39.47 -27.03 12.02
C VAL A 403 40.09 -27.87 13.14
N TYR A 404 39.72 -27.64 14.40
CA TYR A 404 40.20 -28.44 15.54
C TYR A 404 39.76 -29.91 15.46
N SER A 405 38.54 -30.17 14.97
CA SER A 405 38.00 -31.53 14.78
C SER A 405 38.66 -32.23 13.59
N MET A 406 38.93 -31.51 12.49
CA MET A 406 39.68 -32.02 11.34
C MET A 406 41.16 -32.29 11.67
N GLU A 407 41.79 -31.42 12.49
CA GLU A 407 43.14 -31.63 13.01
C GLU A 407 43.20 -32.80 14.00
N ALA A 408 42.17 -33.00 14.84
CA ALA A 408 42.05 -34.16 15.72
C ALA A 408 41.84 -35.48 14.97
N ILE A 409 41.07 -35.49 13.87
CA ILE A 409 40.92 -36.63 12.95
C ILE A 409 42.28 -36.95 12.28
N SER A 410 43.06 -35.93 11.91
CA SER A 410 44.40 -36.10 11.32
C SER A 410 45.44 -36.69 12.28
N LEU A 411 45.25 -36.60 13.60
CA LEU A 411 46.19 -37.10 14.61
C LEU A 411 45.92 -38.54 15.05
N ASN A 412 44.73 -39.09 14.76
CA ASN A 412 44.31 -40.44 15.17
C ASN A 412 44.56 -41.55 14.12
N SER A 413 45.21 -41.22 12.99
CA SER A 413 45.52 -42.15 11.90
C SER A 413 46.51 -43.27 12.27
N ASN A 414 47.04 -43.29 13.51
CA ASN A 414 47.90 -44.37 14.02
C ASN A 414 47.13 -45.66 14.37
N SER A 415 45.79 -45.66 14.24
CA SER A 415 44.89 -46.77 14.60
C SER A 415 44.69 -47.79 13.47
N ILE A 416 45.24 -47.52 12.28
CA ILE A 416 45.07 -48.31 11.07
C ILE A 416 46.19 -49.35 10.99
N ILE A 417 45.82 -50.64 10.82
CA ILE A 417 46.82 -51.69 10.57
C ILE A 417 47.51 -51.38 9.23
N PRO A 418 48.84 -51.19 9.19
CA PRO A 418 49.57 -50.87 7.96
C PRO A 418 49.38 -51.96 6.91
N SER A 419 49.31 -51.57 5.63
CA SER A 419 49.14 -52.49 4.49
C SER A 419 50.26 -53.55 4.36
N GLU A 420 51.36 -53.37 5.08
CA GLU A 420 52.54 -54.26 5.11
C GLU A 420 52.50 -55.28 6.26
N CYS A 421 51.50 -55.20 7.15
CA CYS A 421 51.40 -56.09 8.31
C CYS A 421 50.97 -57.51 7.88
N GLN A 422 51.86 -58.50 8.02
CA GLN A 422 51.55 -59.90 7.75
C GLN A 422 50.68 -60.48 8.88
N LEU A 423 49.37 -60.49 8.68
CA LEU A 423 48.41 -61.12 9.58
C LEU A 423 48.33 -62.63 9.34
N GLY A 424 48.71 -63.41 10.35
CA GLY A 424 48.66 -64.87 10.32
C GLY A 424 49.75 -65.54 9.45
N THR A 425 49.86 -66.86 9.59
CA THR A 425 50.78 -67.72 8.81
C THR A 425 49.99 -68.85 8.17
N GLY A 426 50.14 -69.05 6.85
CA GLY A 426 49.54 -70.19 6.13
C GLY A 426 48.02 -70.12 5.95
N GLY A 427 47.44 -68.91 5.86
CA GLY A 427 46.01 -68.73 5.60
C GLY A 427 45.10 -68.84 6.83
N ARG A 428 45.66 -68.82 8.06
CA ARG A 428 44.89 -68.77 9.31
C ARG A 428 45.38 -67.61 10.20
N LEU A 429 44.44 -66.79 10.66
CA LEU A 429 44.67 -65.71 11.62
C LEU A 429 44.92 -66.30 13.02
N SER A 430 45.93 -65.82 13.73
CA SER A 430 46.16 -66.16 15.12
C SER A 430 45.14 -65.46 16.04
N LYS A 431 44.97 -65.94 17.27
CA LYS A 431 44.14 -65.23 18.27
C LYS A 431 44.62 -63.80 18.55
N GLY A 432 45.93 -63.53 18.38
CA GLY A 432 46.51 -62.20 18.50
C GLY A 432 46.07 -61.30 17.35
N ASP A 433 46.10 -61.82 16.11
CA ASP A 433 45.67 -61.10 14.91
C ASP A 433 44.18 -60.74 14.98
N VAL A 434 43.34 -61.69 15.41
CA VAL A 434 41.90 -61.45 15.59
C VAL A 434 41.63 -60.39 16.65
N LYS A 435 42.43 -60.35 17.72
CA LYS A 435 42.29 -59.34 18.78
C LYS A 435 42.73 -57.95 18.31
N ALA A 436 43.81 -57.86 17.52
CA ALA A 436 44.30 -56.60 16.96
C ALA A 436 43.32 -56.01 15.92
N VAL A 437 42.77 -56.87 15.04
CA VAL A 437 41.76 -56.45 14.05
C VAL A 437 40.47 -55.99 14.75
N LYS A 438 40.01 -56.67 15.80
CA LYS A 438 38.84 -56.24 16.57
C LYS A 438 39.03 -54.88 17.22
N ALA A 439 40.19 -54.64 17.84
CA ALA A 439 40.50 -53.34 18.46
C ALA A 439 40.60 -52.20 17.43
N SER A 440 41.16 -52.48 16.24
CA SER A 440 41.23 -51.51 15.13
C SER A 440 39.83 -51.21 14.57
N ASN A 441 38.98 -52.23 14.40
CA ASN A 441 37.60 -52.03 13.95
C ASN A 441 36.76 -51.22 14.96
N GLU A 442 36.84 -51.51 16.25
CA GLU A 442 36.14 -50.73 17.28
C GLU A 442 36.63 -49.27 17.31
N ALA A 443 37.92 -49.01 17.08
CA ALA A 443 38.43 -47.64 16.98
C ALA A 443 37.88 -46.90 15.75
N LEU A 444 37.81 -47.56 14.59
CA LEU A 444 37.29 -46.99 13.34
C LEU A 444 35.77 -46.78 13.38
N GLU A 445 35.01 -47.70 13.99
CA GLU A 445 33.56 -47.57 14.18
C GLU A 445 33.21 -46.38 15.09
N ASN A 446 34.07 -46.05 16.06
CA ASN A 446 33.89 -44.87 16.92
C ASN A 446 34.32 -43.55 16.23
N GLU A 447 35.17 -43.61 15.20
CA GLU A 447 35.65 -42.45 14.45
C GLU A 447 34.71 -42.05 13.31
N LEU A 448 34.06 -43.03 12.67
CA LEU A 448 33.20 -42.84 11.49
C LEU A 448 32.08 -41.80 11.68
N PRO A 449 31.33 -41.75 12.81
CA PRO A 449 30.29 -40.74 13.02
C PRO A 449 30.84 -39.30 13.08
N ASN A 450 32.07 -39.13 13.58
CA ASN A 450 32.73 -37.82 13.64
C ASN A 450 33.15 -37.34 12.25
N VAL A 451 33.61 -38.25 11.39
CA VAL A 451 33.95 -37.97 9.99
C VAL A 451 32.70 -37.63 9.18
N GLU A 452 31.62 -38.41 9.30
CA GLU A 452 30.35 -38.13 8.63
C GLU A 452 29.72 -36.81 9.09
N GLY A 453 29.80 -36.49 10.38
CA GLY A 453 29.37 -35.21 10.92
C GLY A 453 30.19 -34.02 10.37
N CYS A 454 31.49 -34.20 10.10
CA CYS A 454 32.32 -33.20 9.44
C CYS A 454 31.94 -33.02 7.96
N ILE A 455 31.65 -34.12 7.25
CA ILE A 455 31.21 -34.09 5.85
C ILE A 455 29.87 -33.34 5.72
N GLN A 456 28.87 -33.63 6.56
CA GLN A 456 27.60 -32.90 6.55
C GLN A 456 27.78 -31.40 6.80
N LYS A 457 28.66 -31.01 7.73
CA LYS A 457 28.97 -29.59 7.98
C LYS A 457 29.66 -28.94 6.78
N LEU A 458 30.58 -29.65 6.12
CA LEU A 458 31.26 -29.16 4.92
C LEU A 458 30.31 -29.03 3.72
N ASP A 459 29.37 -29.97 3.52
CA ASP A 459 28.38 -29.91 2.44
C ASP A 459 27.44 -28.70 2.59
N VAL A 460 27.02 -28.38 3.82
CA VAL A 460 26.23 -27.17 4.11
C VAL A 460 27.05 -25.90 3.78
N ILE A 461 28.35 -25.87 4.09
CA ILE A 461 29.24 -24.75 3.75
C ILE A 461 29.48 -24.67 2.24
N LEU A 462 29.63 -25.79 1.55
CA LEU A 462 29.81 -25.88 0.09
C LEU A 462 28.57 -25.37 -0.66
N GLN A 463 27.37 -25.76 -0.22
CA GLN A 463 26.13 -25.23 -0.77
C GLN A 463 26.02 -23.70 -0.57
N ARG A 464 26.41 -23.19 0.61
CA ARG A 464 26.47 -21.74 0.88
C ARG A 464 27.49 -21.02 0.01
N LEU A 465 28.66 -21.61 -0.22
CA LEU A 465 29.70 -21.06 -1.10
C LEU A 465 29.27 -21.09 -2.57
N HIS A 466 28.52 -22.11 -3.01
CA HIS A 466 27.94 -22.15 -4.35
C HIS A 466 26.86 -21.09 -4.55
N HIS A 467 25.97 -20.88 -3.58
CA HIS A 467 24.99 -19.79 -3.58
C HIS A 467 25.66 -18.42 -3.58
N ARG A 468 26.70 -18.24 -2.74
CA ARG A 468 27.49 -17.01 -2.69
C ARG A 468 28.27 -16.78 -3.98
N ARG A 469 28.82 -17.82 -4.60
CA ARG A 469 29.47 -17.75 -5.92
C ARG A 469 28.49 -17.27 -6.98
N HIS A 470 27.24 -17.75 -7.02
CA HIS A 470 26.23 -17.26 -7.96
C HIS A 470 25.91 -15.78 -7.75
N LYS A 471 25.70 -15.35 -6.50
CA LYS A 471 25.46 -13.94 -6.16
C LYS A 471 26.67 -13.04 -6.46
N VAL A 472 27.88 -13.51 -6.17
CA VAL A 472 29.13 -12.77 -6.45
C VAL A 472 29.40 -12.72 -7.96
N CYS A 473 29.14 -13.77 -8.72
CA CYS A 473 29.24 -13.72 -10.19
C CYS A 473 28.24 -12.73 -10.79
N ALA A 474 26.99 -12.69 -10.32
CA ALA A 474 25.99 -11.71 -10.75
C ALA A 474 26.42 -10.26 -10.43
N ALA A 475 26.94 -10.02 -9.22
CA ALA A 475 27.47 -8.71 -8.83
C ALA A 475 28.76 -8.34 -9.58
N LEU A 476 29.61 -9.32 -9.93
CA LEU A 476 30.83 -9.12 -10.70
C LEU A 476 30.51 -8.77 -12.16
N GLU A 477 29.49 -9.37 -12.77
CA GLU A 477 29.04 -9.00 -14.12
C GLU A 477 28.41 -7.60 -14.14
N LEU A 478 27.65 -7.22 -13.12
CA LEU A 478 27.16 -5.85 -12.93
C LEU A 478 28.32 -4.85 -12.73
N GLN A 479 29.33 -5.20 -11.93
CA GLN A 479 30.51 -4.34 -11.72
C GLN A 479 31.43 -4.27 -12.94
N LYS A 480 31.55 -5.35 -13.73
CA LYS A 480 32.25 -5.33 -15.02
C LYS A 480 31.54 -4.44 -16.04
N ALA A 481 30.20 -4.43 -16.04
CA ALA A 481 29.41 -3.49 -16.83
C ALA A 481 29.63 -2.03 -16.38
N LEU A 482 29.83 -1.79 -15.08
CA LEU A 482 30.13 -0.47 -14.49
C LEU A 482 31.61 -0.04 -14.60
N LEU A 483 32.52 -0.96 -14.95
CA LEU A 483 33.96 -0.72 -15.09
C LEU A 483 34.40 -0.50 -16.54
N VAL A 484 33.49 -0.50 -17.51
CA VAL A 484 33.76 0.00 -18.86
C VAL A 484 33.96 1.53 -18.75
N PRO A 485 35.18 2.06 -18.94
CA PRO A 485 35.42 3.47 -18.74
C PRO A 485 34.69 4.28 -19.83
N LEU A 486 33.91 5.28 -19.43
CA LEU A 486 33.57 6.38 -20.35
C LEU A 486 34.88 7.08 -20.75
N PRO A 487 35.21 7.19 -22.04
CA PRO A 487 36.38 7.92 -22.47
C PRO A 487 36.24 9.40 -22.09
N ARG A 488 37.26 9.94 -21.41
CA ARG A 488 37.38 11.38 -21.19
C ARG A 488 37.45 12.10 -22.52
N ASN A 489 36.48 12.98 -22.72
CA ASN A 489 36.36 13.86 -23.86
C ASN A 489 37.57 14.82 -23.93
N LYS A 490 38.42 14.65 -24.94
CA LYS A 490 39.11 15.79 -25.57
C LYS A 490 39.02 15.61 -27.08
N LYS A 491 38.23 16.51 -27.67
CA LYS A 491 37.93 16.71 -29.09
C LYS A 491 36.68 15.98 -29.56
N HIS A 492 35.65 16.79 -29.81
CA HIS A 492 34.56 16.50 -30.73
C HIS A 492 35.05 15.68 -31.93
N ILE A 493 34.52 14.47 -32.06
CA ILE A 493 33.80 13.96 -33.24
C ILE A 493 32.89 12.85 -32.69
N LEU A 494 31.59 13.11 -32.65
CA LEU A 494 30.58 12.09 -32.38
C LEU A 494 30.69 11.01 -33.45
N SER A 495 31.07 9.78 -33.10
CA SER A 495 30.65 8.62 -33.90
C SER A 495 29.17 8.39 -33.61
N ARG A 496 28.30 9.16 -34.29
CA ARG A 496 26.91 8.78 -34.43
C ARG A 496 26.92 7.41 -35.11
N THR A 497 26.41 6.37 -34.47
CA THR A 497 25.88 5.25 -35.24
C THR A 497 24.84 5.87 -36.19
N PRO A 498 25.02 5.74 -37.52
CA PRO A 498 24.01 6.21 -38.46
C PRO A 498 22.68 5.59 -38.05
N TYR A 499 21.57 6.34 -38.13
CA TYR A 499 20.23 5.77 -37.93
C TYR A 499 20.12 4.43 -38.67
N GLU A 500 20.64 4.38 -39.91
CA GLU A 500 20.78 3.22 -40.81
C GLU A 500 21.42 1.95 -40.22
N SER A 501 22.08 2.03 -39.06
CA SER A 501 22.71 0.90 -38.36
C SER A 501 21.94 0.41 -37.13
N ALA A 502 20.86 1.09 -36.74
CA ALA A 502 19.99 0.68 -35.64
C ALA A 502 18.88 -0.24 -36.17
N PRO A 503 18.50 -1.32 -35.46
CA PRO A 503 17.41 -2.20 -35.91
C PRO A 503 16.11 -1.46 -36.24
N ILE A 504 15.84 -0.32 -35.58
CA ILE A 504 14.68 0.52 -35.81
C ILE A 504 14.68 1.25 -37.17
N SER A 505 15.82 1.40 -37.84
CA SER A 505 15.89 2.05 -39.16
C SER A 505 15.47 1.16 -40.32
N ILE A 506 15.32 -0.14 -40.06
CA ILE A 506 14.79 -1.11 -41.03
C ILE A 506 13.26 -1.09 -41.00
N LEU A 507 12.65 -0.53 -39.96
CA LEU A 507 11.21 -0.45 -39.82
C LEU A 507 10.64 0.66 -40.71
N PRO A 508 9.51 0.40 -41.40
CA PRO A 508 8.79 1.43 -42.11
C PRO A 508 8.37 2.59 -41.20
N PHE A 509 8.24 3.78 -41.80
CA PHE A 509 7.79 4.99 -41.12
C PHE A 509 6.53 4.75 -40.27
N GLU A 510 5.56 4.02 -40.81
CA GLU A 510 4.27 3.74 -40.21
C GLU A 510 4.44 2.94 -38.91
N ILE A 511 5.34 1.96 -38.91
CA ILE A 511 5.61 1.12 -37.73
C ILE A 511 6.31 1.93 -36.65
N VAL A 512 7.30 2.76 -37.01
CA VAL A 512 7.97 3.63 -36.04
C VAL A 512 6.98 4.66 -35.48
N SER A 513 6.11 5.24 -36.31
CA SER A 513 5.09 6.18 -35.85
C SER A 513 4.08 5.54 -34.89
N ALA A 514 3.68 4.29 -35.13
CA ALA A 514 2.81 3.51 -34.25
C ALA A 514 3.51 3.19 -32.92
N ILE A 515 4.79 2.78 -32.97
CA ILE A 515 5.61 2.56 -31.76
C ILE A 515 5.70 3.84 -30.93
N LEU A 516 6.00 4.99 -31.54
CA LEU A 516 6.09 6.26 -30.83
C LEU A 516 4.74 6.67 -30.23
N THR A 517 3.65 6.50 -30.97
CA THR A 517 2.29 6.76 -30.46
C THR A 517 1.94 5.86 -29.27
N LEU A 518 2.21 4.57 -29.38
CA LEU A 518 1.99 3.60 -28.30
C LEU A 518 2.86 3.92 -27.09
N ALA A 519 4.13 4.21 -27.29
CA ALA A 519 5.06 4.61 -26.22
C ALA A 519 4.60 5.88 -25.50
N ALA A 520 4.07 6.87 -26.23
CA ALA A 520 3.46 8.06 -25.63
C ALA A 520 2.20 7.72 -24.81
N THR A 521 1.44 6.69 -25.17
CA THR A 521 0.24 6.27 -24.43
C THR A 521 0.51 5.32 -23.25
N MET A 522 1.53 4.45 -23.34
CA MET A 522 1.84 3.42 -22.35
C MET A 522 2.77 3.91 -21.23
N ALA A 523 3.45 5.04 -21.41
CA ALA A 523 4.34 5.63 -20.42
C ALA A 523 3.62 6.25 -19.20
N GLY A 524 2.61 5.57 -18.65
CA GLY A 524 2.23 5.53 -17.22
C GLY A 524 2.01 6.82 -16.42
N GLY A 525 2.02 8.00 -17.01
CA GLY A 525 1.76 9.26 -16.32
C GLY A 525 1.14 10.28 -17.27
N GLU A 526 0.13 11.00 -16.80
CA GLU A 526 -0.49 12.12 -17.51
C GLU A 526 0.46 13.33 -17.47
N VAL A 527 1.57 13.26 -18.23
CA VAL A 527 2.54 14.36 -18.32
C VAL A 527 1.88 15.53 -19.04
N HIS A 528 1.98 16.72 -18.43
CA HIS A 528 1.42 17.97 -18.95
C HIS A 528 1.89 18.24 -20.39
N SER A 529 0.98 18.54 -21.33
CA SER A 529 1.32 18.71 -22.75
C SER A 529 2.25 19.89 -23.04
N LEU A 530 2.26 20.89 -22.14
CA LEU A 530 3.14 22.06 -22.23
C LEU A 530 4.57 21.78 -21.70
N ASP A 531 4.81 20.61 -21.09
CA ASP A 531 6.14 20.22 -20.66
C ASP A 531 6.99 19.77 -21.86
N ILE A 532 7.73 20.71 -22.43
CA ILE A 532 8.63 20.46 -23.57
C ILE A 532 9.84 19.56 -23.23
N LYS A 533 10.12 19.32 -21.94
CA LYS A 533 11.28 18.54 -21.47
C LYS A 533 10.90 17.08 -21.24
N HIS A 534 9.72 16.84 -20.66
CA HIS A 534 9.27 15.52 -20.25
C HIS A 534 8.12 14.98 -21.12
N GLY A 535 7.47 15.82 -21.93
CA GLY A 535 6.41 15.40 -22.85
C GLY A 535 6.93 14.52 -23.98
N ALA A 536 6.38 13.31 -24.10
CA ALA A 536 6.82 12.32 -25.07
C ALA A 536 6.91 12.84 -26.52
N PRO A 537 5.93 13.61 -27.07
CA PRO A 537 6.02 14.17 -28.42
C PRO A 537 7.23 15.09 -28.61
N TRP A 538 7.54 15.89 -27.58
CA TRP A 538 8.68 16.79 -27.57
C TRP A 538 10.00 16.01 -27.47
N ILE A 539 10.10 15.02 -26.57
CA ILE A 539 11.29 14.17 -26.42
C ILE A 539 11.62 13.45 -27.73
N PHE A 540 10.62 12.80 -28.36
CA PHE A 540 10.84 12.06 -29.61
C PHE A 540 11.38 12.98 -30.71
N SER A 541 10.95 14.24 -30.72
CA SER A 541 11.47 15.24 -31.66
C SER A 541 12.94 15.62 -31.45
N GLN A 542 13.55 15.26 -30.32
CA GLN A 542 14.92 15.66 -29.95
C GLN A 542 15.96 14.53 -30.02
N VAL A 543 15.54 13.27 -30.26
CA VAL A 543 16.45 12.11 -30.23
C VAL A 543 17.45 12.11 -31.40
N CYS A 544 16.95 12.17 -32.63
CA CYS A 544 17.77 12.27 -33.85
C CYS A 544 16.97 12.94 -34.98
N SER A 545 17.60 13.24 -36.13
CA SER A 545 16.92 13.88 -37.26
C SER A 545 15.78 13.03 -37.85
N ALA A 546 15.95 11.70 -37.90
CA ALA A 546 14.91 10.79 -38.40
C ALA A 546 13.70 10.76 -37.46
N TRP A 547 13.92 10.61 -36.15
CA TRP A 547 12.85 10.66 -35.16
C TRP A 547 12.18 12.02 -35.09
N ARG A 548 12.94 13.11 -35.28
CA ARG A 548 12.39 14.45 -35.41
C ARG A 548 11.45 14.56 -36.60
N ALA A 549 11.86 14.07 -37.77
CA ALA A 549 10.99 14.04 -38.94
C ALA A 549 9.71 13.24 -38.66
N ILE A 550 9.83 12.03 -38.09
CA ILE A 550 8.71 11.16 -37.78
C ILE A 550 7.75 11.80 -36.76
N ALA A 551 8.27 12.29 -35.64
CA ALA A 551 7.44 12.90 -34.59
C ALA A 551 6.71 14.15 -35.10
N LEU A 552 7.38 15.00 -35.90
CA LEU A 552 6.76 16.21 -36.46
C LEU A 552 5.75 15.92 -37.58
N SER A 553 5.90 14.80 -38.30
CA SER A 553 4.98 14.39 -39.36
C SER A 553 3.91 13.40 -38.89
N THR A 554 3.78 13.16 -37.58
CA THR A 554 2.79 12.25 -36.99
C THR A 554 1.79 13.03 -36.13
N PRO A 555 0.69 13.57 -36.70
CA PRO A 555 -0.25 14.42 -35.95
C PRO A 555 -0.95 13.71 -34.78
N SER A 556 -1.19 12.40 -34.86
CA SER A 556 -1.78 11.60 -33.78
C SER A 556 -0.95 11.61 -32.50
N LEU A 557 0.37 11.78 -32.61
CA LEU A 557 1.27 11.90 -31.47
C LEU A 557 1.00 13.18 -30.66
N TRP A 558 0.46 14.22 -31.30
CA TRP A 558 0.17 15.53 -30.71
C TRP A 558 -1.31 15.71 -30.36
N SER A 559 -2.13 14.67 -30.49
CA SER A 559 -3.59 14.83 -30.38
C SER A 559 -4.15 14.64 -28.98
N ARG A 560 -3.33 14.19 -28.02
CA ARG A 560 -3.67 14.13 -26.60
C ARG A 560 -3.18 15.40 -25.90
N VAL A 561 -4.11 16.26 -25.49
CA VAL A 561 -3.88 17.53 -24.80
C VAL A 561 -4.23 17.34 -23.33
N ILE A 562 -3.23 17.47 -22.45
CA ILE A 562 -3.37 17.31 -21.00
C ILE A 562 -2.90 18.61 -20.34
N LEU A 563 -3.81 19.29 -19.65
CA LEU A 563 -3.58 20.57 -18.96
C LEU A 563 -4.03 20.40 -17.51
N THR A 564 -3.09 20.33 -16.58
CA THR A 564 -3.32 20.01 -15.16
C THR A 564 -2.47 20.90 -14.26
N ASP A 565 -2.82 20.96 -12.98
CA ASP A 565 -2.45 21.98 -11.96
C ASP A 565 -0.96 22.09 -11.56
N GLU A 566 -0.01 21.73 -12.43
CA GLU A 566 1.41 21.84 -12.12
C GLU A 566 1.94 23.29 -12.21
N TYR A 567 1.15 24.25 -12.70
CA TYR A 567 1.57 25.63 -12.98
C TYR A 567 0.73 26.67 -12.21
N ASN A 568 1.41 27.56 -11.47
CA ASN A 568 0.80 28.69 -10.77
C ASN A 568 0.41 29.87 -11.70
N ALA A 569 0.68 29.78 -13.01
CA ALA A 569 0.35 30.79 -14.01
C ALA A 569 0.29 30.18 -15.42
N PHE A 570 -0.75 30.45 -16.22
CA PHE A 570 -0.80 30.17 -17.66
C PHE A 570 -0.22 31.37 -18.37
N THR A 571 1.03 31.27 -18.82
CA THR A 571 1.77 32.42 -19.37
C THR A 571 1.54 32.57 -20.88
N GLU A 572 1.90 33.72 -21.46
CA GLU A 572 1.90 33.86 -22.92
C GLU A 572 2.86 32.85 -23.61
N GLU A 573 3.94 32.42 -22.94
CA GLU A 573 4.81 31.34 -23.45
C GLU A 573 4.07 29.98 -23.48
N ASP A 574 3.26 29.68 -22.45
CA ASP A 574 2.45 28.45 -22.38
C ASP A 574 1.39 28.42 -23.47
N LYS A 575 0.79 29.57 -23.76
CA LYS A 575 -0.13 29.78 -24.87
C LYS A 575 0.53 29.52 -26.22
N ASP A 576 1.75 30.02 -26.44
CA ASP A 576 2.52 29.76 -27.65
C ASP A 576 2.85 28.27 -27.80
N ILE A 577 3.24 27.59 -26.71
CA ILE A 577 3.50 26.15 -26.70
C ILE A 577 2.22 25.36 -27.01
N LEU A 578 1.09 25.72 -26.40
CA LEU A 578 -0.20 25.08 -26.64
C LEU A 578 -0.64 25.28 -28.09
N GLN A 579 -0.49 26.47 -28.64
CA GLN A 579 -0.79 26.75 -30.04
C GLN A 579 0.09 25.91 -30.97
N GLU A 580 1.38 25.79 -30.69
CA GLU A 580 2.28 24.95 -31.49
C GLU A 580 1.92 23.46 -31.37
N TYR A 581 1.52 22.99 -30.19
CA TYR A 581 1.03 21.63 -29.97
C TYR A 581 -0.25 21.34 -30.78
N LEU A 582 -1.21 22.26 -30.72
CA LEU A 582 -2.47 22.21 -31.48
C LEU A 582 -2.24 22.33 -33.01
N ARG A 583 -1.21 23.07 -33.43
CA ARG A 583 -0.79 23.17 -34.82
C ARG A 583 -0.22 21.84 -35.33
N ARG A 584 0.60 21.16 -34.51
CA ARG A 584 1.22 19.86 -34.86
C ARG A 584 0.22 18.71 -34.89
N SER A 585 -0.84 18.77 -34.08
CA SER A 585 -1.95 17.81 -34.18
C SER A 585 -2.81 17.97 -35.43
N ASN A 586 -2.59 19.04 -36.20
CA ASN A 586 -3.21 19.26 -37.51
C ASN A 586 -4.74 19.05 -37.50
N SER A 587 -5.29 18.16 -38.33
CA SER A 587 -6.72 17.85 -38.37
C SER A 587 -7.11 16.60 -37.54
N HIS A 588 -6.20 16.09 -36.70
CA HIS A 588 -6.44 14.86 -35.95
C HIS A 588 -7.46 15.07 -34.81
N PRO A 589 -8.32 14.08 -34.50
CA PRO A 589 -9.22 14.12 -33.36
C PRO A 589 -8.45 14.28 -32.04
N LEU A 590 -8.96 15.16 -31.17
CA LEU A 590 -8.34 15.55 -29.92
C LEU A 590 -8.95 14.80 -28.74
N ARG A 591 -8.06 14.33 -27.86
CA ARG A 591 -8.40 13.96 -26.49
C ARG A 591 -7.92 15.07 -25.57
N VAL A 592 -8.86 15.76 -24.94
CA VAL A 592 -8.62 16.94 -24.10
C VAL A 592 -8.88 16.56 -22.64
N ILE A 593 -7.90 16.78 -21.78
CA ILE A 593 -7.99 16.57 -20.33
C ILE A 593 -7.60 17.88 -19.68
N VAL A 594 -8.50 18.49 -18.91
CA VAL A 594 -8.28 19.74 -18.17
C VAL A 594 -8.63 19.53 -16.71
N GLY A 595 -7.65 19.61 -15.81
CA GLY A 595 -7.80 19.44 -14.36
C GLY A 595 -7.88 20.76 -13.59
N ALA A 596 -8.46 20.75 -12.39
CA ALA A 596 -8.77 21.96 -11.61
C ALA A 596 -7.52 22.72 -11.13
N PHE A 597 -7.49 24.04 -11.35
CA PHE A 597 -6.48 25.00 -10.89
C PHE A 597 -7.04 25.89 -9.77
N PRO A 598 -6.39 26.05 -8.60
CA PRO A 598 -6.83 27.00 -7.61
C PRO A 598 -6.21 28.40 -7.82
N VAL A 599 -7.05 29.43 -7.64
CA VAL A 599 -6.78 30.87 -7.37
C VAL A 599 -7.02 31.87 -8.52
N ASP A 600 -6.99 31.49 -9.81
CA ASP A 600 -7.21 32.45 -10.91
C ASP A 600 -8.15 31.93 -12.02
N TRP A 601 -9.37 32.48 -12.06
CA TRP A 601 -10.40 32.17 -13.06
C TRP A 601 -10.07 32.69 -14.46
N ASP A 602 -9.34 33.81 -14.54
CA ASP A 602 -8.99 34.42 -15.82
C ASP A 602 -8.05 33.47 -16.60
N MET A 603 -7.17 32.76 -15.89
CA MET A 603 -6.28 31.76 -16.50
C MET A 603 -6.98 30.51 -17.02
N PHE A 604 -7.96 29.98 -16.27
CA PHE A 604 -8.78 28.85 -16.72
C PHE A 604 -9.58 29.24 -17.97
N TYR A 605 -10.13 30.46 -17.96
CA TYR A 605 -10.81 31.03 -19.11
C TYR A 605 -9.90 31.15 -20.34
N GLU A 606 -8.70 31.72 -20.20
CA GLU A 606 -7.73 31.87 -21.29
C GLU A 606 -7.29 30.52 -21.89
N THR A 607 -7.11 29.52 -21.04
CA THR A 607 -6.75 28.16 -21.47
C THR A 607 -7.85 27.54 -22.31
N LEU A 608 -9.10 27.57 -21.82
CA LEU A 608 -10.24 27.06 -22.57
C LEU A 608 -10.53 27.91 -23.82
N GLU A 609 -10.25 29.21 -23.80
CA GLU A 609 -10.34 30.07 -24.97
C GLU A 609 -9.37 29.64 -26.08
N CYS A 610 -8.15 29.24 -25.73
CA CYS A 610 -7.20 28.68 -26.70
C CYS A 610 -7.74 27.39 -27.36
N LEU A 611 -8.42 26.55 -26.58
CA LEU A 611 -8.99 25.30 -27.07
C LEU A 611 -10.35 25.48 -27.79
N ARG A 612 -11.06 26.60 -27.55
CA ARG A 612 -12.39 26.93 -28.10
C ARG A 612 -12.48 26.85 -29.63
N ASN A 613 -11.38 27.12 -30.33
CA ASN A 613 -11.36 27.08 -31.80
C ASN A 613 -11.16 25.67 -32.36
N HIS A 614 -10.90 24.68 -31.50
CA HIS A 614 -10.64 23.30 -31.88
C HIS A 614 -11.76 22.33 -31.46
N THR A 615 -12.89 22.81 -30.94
CA THR A 615 -14.01 21.95 -30.47
C THR A 615 -14.57 21.02 -31.55
N ALA A 616 -14.47 21.44 -32.83
CA ALA A 616 -14.86 20.60 -33.98
C ALA A 616 -14.07 19.29 -34.08
N ARG A 617 -12.90 19.23 -33.43
CA ARG A 617 -11.99 18.09 -33.42
C ARG A 617 -12.02 17.32 -32.10
N TRP A 618 -12.81 17.71 -31.11
CA TRP A 618 -12.81 17.02 -29.81
C TRP A 618 -13.54 15.69 -29.91
N GLU A 619 -12.85 14.59 -29.63
CA GLU A 619 -13.41 13.23 -29.58
C GLU A 619 -13.61 12.75 -28.14
N THR A 620 -12.70 13.10 -27.24
CA THR A 620 -12.78 12.78 -25.80
C THR A 620 -12.43 14.01 -24.99
N VAL A 621 -13.26 14.33 -24.00
CA VAL A 621 -13.10 15.50 -23.14
C VAL A 621 -13.26 15.06 -21.69
N ASP A 622 -12.30 15.44 -20.85
CA ASP A 622 -12.33 15.22 -19.41
C ASP A 622 -12.02 16.54 -18.70
N LEU A 623 -12.99 17.06 -17.95
CA LEU A 623 -12.93 18.35 -17.26
C LEU A 623 -13.11 18.12 -15.76
N THR A 624 -12.15 18.58 -14.97
CA THR A 624 -12.30 18.72 -13.52
C THR A 624 -12.30 20.20 -13.17
N VAL A 625 -13.38 20.67 -12.56
CA VAL A 625 -13.61 22.07 -12.20
C VAL A 625 -14.09 22.16 -10.76
N ASP A 626 -13.99 23.33 -10.14
CA ASP A 626 -14.76 23.57 -8.91
C ASP A 626 -16.19 24.06 -9.26
N PHE A 627 -16.97 24.37 -8.23
CA PHE A 627 -18.34 24.87 -8.36
C PHE A 627 -18.51 26.07 -9.30
N GLU A 628 -17.64 27.08 -9.23
CA GLU A 628 -17.76 28.30 -10.03
C GLU A 628 -17.36 28.05 -11.50
N GLY A 629 -16.49 27.06 -11.75
CA GLY A 629 -15.99 26.74 -13.09
C GLY A 629 -17.03 26.17 -14.04
N VAL A 630 -18.12 25.60 -13.54
CA VAL A 630 -19.23 25.13 -14.40
C VAL A 630 -20.01 26.30 -15.01
N HIS A 631 -20.07 27.44 -14.32
CA HIS A 631 -20.84 28.61 -14.74
C HIS A 631 -20.22 29.38 -15.91
N VAL A 632 -18.92 29.20 -16.19
CA VAL A 632 -18.23 29.89 -17.30
C VAL A 632 -18.38 29.16 -18.65
N PHE A 633 -18.83 27.90 -18.66
CA PHE A 633 -18.97 27.13 -19.91
C PHE A 633 -19.87 27.77 -20.97
N PRO A 634 -21.05 28.34 -20.64
CA PRO A 634 -21.88 29.05 -21.62
C PRO A 634 -21.16 30.25 -22.25
N GLU A 635 -20.29 30.94 -21.51
CA GLU A 635 -19.55 32.11 -21.99
C GLU A 635 -18.37 31.73 -22.89
N ILE A 636 -17.71 30.62 -22.59
CA ILE A 636 -16.53 30.13 -23.35
C ILE A 636 -16.96 29.38 -24.61
N PHE A 637 -18.06 28.62 -24.56
CA PHE A 637 -18.54 27.79 -25.66
C PHE A 637 -19.90 28.22 -26.24
N PRO A 638 -20.16 29.52 -26.48
CA PRO A 638 -21.46 29.96 -26.96
C PRO A 638 -21.70 29.44 -28.37
N LYS A 639 -22.75 28.62 -28.55
CA LYS A 639 -23.17 28.05 -29.84
C LYS A 639 -22.08 27.25 -30.56
N LYS A 640 -21.11 26.69 -29.81
CA LYS A 640 -20.08 25.81 -30.38
C LYS A 640 -20.68 24.43 -30.68
N LYS A 641 -20.09 23.76 -31.66
CA LYS A 641 -20.46 22.41 -32.08
C LYS A 641 -19.35 21.44 -31.70
N PHE A 642 -19.75 20.21 -31.40
CA PHE A 642 -18.89 19.10 -30.99
C PHE A 642 -19.21 17.87 -31.87
N PRO A 643 -19.03 17.98 -33.19
CA PRO A 643 -19.56 17.05 -34.17
C PRO A 643 -18.98 15.64 -34.09
N ILE A 644 -17.84 15.44 -33.44
CA ILE A 644 -17.17 14.13 -33.31
C ILE A 644 -16.97 13.69 -31.86
N LEU A 645 -17.56 14.40 -30.89
CA LEU A 645 -17.38 14.12 -29.46
C LEU A 645 -18.10 12.83 -29.09
N LYS A 646 -17.34 11.83 -28.64
CA LYS A 646 -17.83 10.51 -28.22
C LYS A 646 -17.83 10.32 -26.72
N THR A 647 -16.88 10.93 -26.01
CA THR A 647 -16.72 10.77 -24.57
C THR A 647 -16.64 12.12 -23.87
N PHE A 648 -17.49 12.34 -22.87
CA PHE A 648 -17.48 13.56 -22.06
C PHE A 648 -17.46 13.20 -20.57
N ARG A 649 -16.53 13.77 -19.82
CA ARG A 649 -16.40 13.58 -18.38
C ARG A 649 -16.30 14.93 -17.69
N LEU A 650 -17.12 15.12 -16.67
CA LEU A 650 -17.17 16.33 -15.86
C LEU A 650 -17.17 15.96 -14.38
N THR A 651 -16.17 16.44 -13.66
CA THR A 651 -16.04 16.30 -12.21
C THR A 651 -16.06 17.67 -11.57
N VAL A 652 -17.01 17.91 -10.66
CA VAL A 652 -17.14 19.17 -9.92
C VAL A 652 -16.63 18.96 -8.48
N GLU A 653 -15.47 19.53 -8.17
CA GLU A 653 -14.85 19.48 -6.86
C GLU A 653 -15.44 20.52 -5.89
N GLY A 654 -15.38 20.23 -4.58
CA GLY A 654 -15.85 21.14 -3.52
C GLY A 654 -17.29 20.91 -3.03
N LEU A 655 -18.03 20.01 -3.68
CA LEU A 655 -19.35 19.54 -3.25
C LEU A 655 -19.22 18.23 -2.43
N ASP A 656 -18.67 18.31 -1.22
CA ASP A 656 -18.61 17.15 -0.31
C ASP A 656 -20.04 16.78 0.16
N SER A 657 -20.68 15.85 -0.56
CA SER A 657 -22.00 15.29 -0.21
C SER A 657 -22.04 14.58 1.16
N TYR A 658 -20.89 14.29 1.76
CA TYR A 658 -20.80 13.64 3.08
C TYR A 658 -21.13 14.52 4.28
N LEU A 659 -21.16 15.86 4.13
CA LEU A 659 -21.59 16.76 5.21
C LEU A 659 -23.12 16.89 5.33
N VAL A 660 -23.87 16.25 4.43
CA VAL A 660 -25.31 16.46 4.21
C VAL A 660 -26.16 15.40 4.91
N GLU A 661 -25.65 14.17 5.02
CA GLU A 661 -26.41 12.98 5.45
C GLU A 661 -26.56 12.84 6.97
N ARG A 662 -25.93 13.73 7.76
CA ARG A 662 -25.97 13.68 9.23
C ARG A 662 -26.67 14.86 9.91
N ALA A 663 -27.25 15.76 9.13
CA ALA A 663 -28.10 16.81 9.67
C ALA A 663 -29.56 16.42 9.51
N ASP A 664 -30.35 16.44 10.60
CA ASP A 664 -31.81 16.22 10.60
C ASP A 664 -32.57 17.18 9.66
N ASN A 665 -31.88 18.21 9.16
CA ASN A 665 -32.24 18.95 7.97
C ASN A 665 -31.01 19.00 7.05
N PRO A 666 -31.01 18.35 5.86
CA PRO A 666 -29.98 18.63 4.87
C PRO A 666 -29.96 20.15 4.66
N PRO A 667 -28.79 20.81 4.60
CA PRO A 667 -28.75 22.25 4.42
C PRO A 667 -29.63 22.58 3.21
N ARG A 668 -30.67 23.40 3.41
CA ARG A 668 -31.50 23.96 2.32
C ARG A 668 -30.64 24.59 1.21
N ARG A 669 -29.35 24.86 1.49
CA ARG A 669 -28.32 25.24 0.52
C ARG A 669 -28.09 24.19 -0.58
N LEU A 670 -28.00 22.88 -0.37
CA LEU A 670 -27.69 21.95 -1.48
C LEU A 670 -28.83 21.81 -2.48
N ILE A 671 -30.06 21.66 -1.99
CA ILE A 671 -31.27 21.66 -2.83
C ILE A 671 -31.49 23.05 -3.44
N GLY A 672 -31.23 24.13 -2.69
CA GLY A 672 -31.28 25.50 -3.19
C GLY A 672 -30.16 25.90 -4.17
N LEU A 673 -29.06 25.15 -4.21
CA LEU A 673 -27.92 25.33 -5.12
C LEU A 673 -28.17 24.58 -6.44
N HIS A 674 -28.70 23.34 -6.40
CA HIS A 674 -29.15 22.63 -7.61
C HIS A 674 -30.31 23.36 -8.28
N ASN A 675 -31.25 23.91 -7.50
CA ASN A 675 -32.35 24.71 -8.04
C ASN A 675 -31.90 26.00 -8.76
N LYS A 676 -30.67 26.50 -8.52
CA LYS A 676 -30.11 27.67 -9.22
C LYS A 676 -29.40 27.30 -10.54
N PHE A 677 -28.99 26.05 -10.72
CA PHE A 677 -28.34 25.57 -11.95
C PHE A 677 -29.31 25.39 -13.12
N HIS A 678 -30.62 25.34 -12.86
CA HIS A 678 -31.65 25.15 -13.90
C HIS A 678 -31.70 26.23 -14.99
N GLU A 679 -31.02 27.36 -14.84
CA GLU A 679 -30.99 28.41 -15.86
C GLU A 679 -29.73 28.30 -16.76
N ASN A 680 -29.89 27.55 -17.86
CA ASN A 680 -29.17 27.73 -19.15
C ASN A 680 -27.71 27.26 -19.30
N ASN A 681 -27.32 26.04 -18.88
CA ASN A 681 -26.06 25.46 -19.39
C ASN A 681 -26.29 24.59 -20.66
N THR A 682 -26.25 25.23 -21.83
CA THR A 682 -26.49 24.60 -23.15
C THR A 682 -25.22 24.12 -23.84
N MET A 683 -24.11 23.95 -23.10
CA MET A 683 -22.76 23.70 -23.64
C MET A 683 -22.72 22.54 -24.65
N LEU A 684 -23.40 21.43 -24.40
CA LEU A 684 -23.24 20.18 -25.16
C LEU A 684 -24.47 19.83 -26.02
N GLN A 685 -25.30 20.79 -26.40
CA GLN A 685 -26.52 20.49 -27.18
C GLN A 685 -26.25 19.97 -28.61
N ASP A 686 -25.06 20.19 -29.16
CA ASP A 686 -24.70 19.82 -30.55
C ASP A 686 -23.49 18.86 -30.60
N CYS A 687 -23.62 17.72 -29.90
CA CYS A 687 -22.72 16.54 -29.97
C CYS A 687 -23.48 15.26 -30.38
N PRO A 688 -23.78 15.06 -31.67
CA PRO A 688 -24.66 13.97 -32.12
C PRO A 688 -24.12 12.55 -31.82
N HIS A 689 -22.81 12.39 -31.65
CA HIS A 689 -22.13 11.10 -31.50
C HIS A 689 -21.67 10.78 -30.07
N LEU A 690 -22.30 11.38 -29.06
CA LEU A 690 -21.90 11.21 -27.67
C LEU A 690 -22.35 9.83 -27.14
N GLU A 691 -21.37 8.98 -26.78
CA GLU A 691 -21.58 7.58 -26.40
C GLU A 691 -21.26 7.26 -24.92
N ASP A 692 -20.29 7.93 -24.28
CA ASP A 692 -19.87 7.71 -22.89
C ASP A 692 -19.86 9.03 -22.10
N VAL A 693 -20.63 9.09 -21.01
CA VAL A 693 -20.73 10.27 -20.14
C VAL A 693 -20.42 9.93 -18.68
N LEU A 694 -19.58 10.76 -18.04
CA LEU A 694 -19.35 10.77 -16.59
C LEU A 694 -19.72 12.15 -16.02
N LEU A 695 -20.62 12.21 -15.04
CA LEU A 695 -20.98 13.42 -14.30
C LEU A 695 -20.83 13.20 -12.78
N GLN A 696 -19.89 13.88 -12.14
CA GLN A 696 -19.68 13.80 -10.70
C GLN A 696 -19.79 15.19 -10.08
N GLY A 697 -20.53 15.31 -8.98
CA GLY A 697 -20.83 16.57 -8.30
C GLY A 697 -21.92 17.40 -8.99
N VAL A 698 -22.48 16.94 -10.12
CA VAL A 698 -23.49 17.64 -10.92
C VAL A 698 -24.48 16.64 -11.51
N GLY A 699 -25.76 16.99 -11.55
CA GLY A 699 -26.84 16.17 -12.08
C GLY A 699 -26.98 16.25 -13.61
N ILE A 700 -27.68 15.27 -14.19
CA ILE A 700 -27.97 15.23 -15.64
C ILE A 700 -28.89 16.38 -16.08
N SER A 701 -29.70 16.92 -15.17
CA SER A 701 -30.58 18.06 -15.46
C SER A 701 -29.83 19.39 -15.56
N GLU A 702 -28.63 19.46 -14.98
CA GLU A 702 -27.79 20.65 -14.89
C GLU A 702 -26.84 20.79 -16.09
N VAL A 703 -26.58 19.70 -16.81
CA VAL A 703 -25.73 19.67 -18.02
C VAL A 703 -26.58 19.24 -19.21
N SER A 704 -26.82 20.14 -20.18
CA SER A 704 -27.63 19.82 -21.35
C SER A 704 -26.79 19.12 -22.43
N PHE A 705 -27.09 17.85 -22.73
CA PHE A 705 -26.49 17.06 -23.82
C PHE A 705 -27.49 16.06 -24.43
N PRO A 706 -27.32 15.64 -25.70
CA PRO A 706 -28.14 14.61 -26.33
C PRO A 706 -27.91 13.23 -25.70
N LEU A 707 -29.01 12.53 -25.45
CA LEU A 707 -29.02 11.19 -24.85
C LEU A 707 -29.16 10.07 -25.89
N THR A 708 -29.47 10.40 -27.15
CA THR A 708 -29.95 9.45 -28.16
C THR A 708 -28.95 8.35 -28.53
N GLU A 709 -27.65 8.66 -28.61
CA GLU A 709 -26.58 7.70 -28.94
C GLU A 709 -25.81 7.22 -27.69
N LEU A 710 -26.26 7.60 -26.48
CA LEU A 710 -25.56 7.32 -25.24
C LEU A 710 -25.58 5.81 -24.91
N ARG A 711 -24.40 5.19 -24.82
CA ARG A 711 -24.22 3.76 -24.52
C ARG A 711 -23.84 3.49 -23.07
N THR A 712 -23.08 4.41 -22.47
CA THR A 712 -22.56 4.30 -21.10
C THR A 712 -22.77 5.60 -20.35
N PHE A 713 -23.31 5.50 -19.13
CA PHE A 713 -23.49 6.65 -18.24
C PHE A 713 -22.94 6.34 -16.84
N ARG A 714 -22.25 7.31 -16.24
CA ARG A 714 -21.82 7.27 -14.84
C ARG A 714 -22.13 8.60 -14.21
N GLY A 715 -22.87 8.65 -13.10
CA GLY A 715 -23.05 9.94 -12.44
C GLY A 715 -24.00 10.02 -11.27
N ASP A 716 -23.95 11.17 -10.62
CA ASP A 716 -24.81 11.53 -9.50
C ASP A 716 -26.26 11.76 -9.98
N MET A 717 -27.22 11.30 -9.17
CA MET A 717 -28.66 11.44 -9.39
C MET A 717 -29.30 12.06 -8.16
N TYR A 718 -29.74 13.30 -8.28
CA TYR A 718 -30.25 14.08 -7.15
C TYR A 718 -31.77 14.01 -7.01
N ASP A 719 -32.47 13.74 -8.10
CA ASP A 719 -33.91 13.50 -8.09
C ASP A 719 -34.35 12.39 -9.07
N HIS A 720 -35.60 11.93 -8.91
CA HIS A 720 -36.18 10.89 -9.76
C HIS A 720 -36.47 11.29 -11.22
N THR A 721 -36.61 12.59 -11.50
CA THR A 721 -36.84 13.09 -12.86
C THR A 721 -35.57 12.94 -13.68
N GLU A 722 -34.40 13.11 -13.07
CA GLU A 722 -33.10 12.82 -13.67
C GLU A 722 -32.95 11.35 -14.06
N LEU A 723 -33.33 10.44 -13.15
CA LEU A 723 -33.34 9.00 -13.44
C LEU A 723 -34.30 8.66 -14.59
N SER A 724 -35.50 9.26 -14.57
CA SER A 724 -36.49 9.08 -15.63
C SER A 724 -36.01 9.65 -16.97
N GLN A 725 -35.36 10.81 -16.94
CA GLN A 725 -34.78 11.48 -18.10
C GLN A 725 -33.68 10.63 -18.73
N LEU A 726 -32.77 10.07 -17.93
CA LEU A 726 -31.73 9.17 -18.43
C LEU A 726 -32.35 7.93 -19.07
N LEU A 727 -33.22 7.21 -18.35
CA LEU A 727 -33.75 5.93 -18.80
C LEU A 727 -34.76 6.05 -19.96
N SER A 728 -35.53 7.14 -20.04
CA SER A 728 -36.44 7.35 -21.18
C SER A 728 -35.77 8.02 -22.37
N GLY A 729 -34.76 8.86 -22.12
CA GLY A 729 -34.09 9.66 -23.14
C GLY A 729 -32.92 8.96 -23.84
N ALA A 730 -32.35 7.90 -23.26
CA ALA A 730 -31.17 7.21 -23.77
C ALA A 730 -31.44 5.80 -24.28
N PRO A 731 -32.14 5.59 -25.43
CA PRO A 731 -32.60 4.27 -25.87
C PRO A 731 -31.49 3.24 -26.10
N GLU A 732 -30.27 3.70 -26.44
CA GLU A 732 -29.10 2.87 -26.71
C GLU A 732 -28.26 2.58 -25.45
N LEU A 733 -28.71 3.00 -24.26
CA LEU A 733 -27.96 2.85 -23.01
C LEU A 733 -27.86 1.37 -22.63
N THR A 734 -26.63 0.88 -22.55
CA THR A 734 -26.31 -0.51 -22.20
C THR A 734 -25.71 -0.65 -20.81
N GLN A 735 -25.02 0.39 -20.31
CA GLN A 735 -24.35 0.39 -19.01
C GLN A 735 -24.59 1.67 -18.23
N ALA A 736 -24.92 1.54 -16.93
CA ALA A 736 -25.12 2.67 -16.04
C ALA A 736 -24.44 2.44 -14.67
N THR A 737 -23.75 3.46 -14.15
CA THR A 737 -23.33 3.55 -12.74
C THR A 737 -23.96 4.79 -12.11
N LEU A 738 -24.80 4.59 -11.09
CA LEU A 738 -25.65 5.66 -10.56
C LEU A 738 -25.38 5.89 -9.08
N TRP A 739 -25.06 7.12 -8.71
CA TRP A 739 -24.99 7.57 -7.32
C TRP A 739 -26.27 8.32 -6.94
N ILE A 740 -27.24 7.61 -6.38
CA ILE A 740 -28.58 8.10 -6.08
C ILE A 740 -28.64 8.74 -4.68
N LYS A 741 -28.91 10.04 -4.65
CA LYS A 741 -28.89 10.91 -3.46
C LYS A 741 -30.24 11.59 -3.19
N PHE A 742 -31.36 10.87 -3.35
CA PHE A 742 -32.70 11.45 -3.15
C PHE A 742 -32.91 11.93 -1.69
N GLY A 743 -33.57 13.08 -1.52
CA GLY A 743 -33.89 13.62 -0.19
C GLY A 743 -34.90 12.77 0.60
N GLN A 744 -34.75 12.69 1.93
CA GLN A 744 -35.50 11.77 2.82
C GLN A 744 -37.05 11.87 2.80
N ASN A 745 -37.64 12.93 2.23
CA ASN A 745 -39.10 13.20 2.23
C ASN A 745 -39.75 13.16 0.84
N SER A 746 -39.09 12.63 -0.17
CA SER A 746 -39.67 12.51 -1.51
C SER A 746 -40.71 11.38 -1.56
N ASN A 747 -41.94 11.67 -1.15
CA ASN A 747 -43.09 10.78 -1.33
C ASN A 747 -43.43 10.71 -2.82
N PHE A 748 -42.96 9.66 -3.50
CA PHE A 748 -43.20 9.44 -4.93
C PHE A 748 -44.46 8.62 -5.20
N THR A 749 -45.25 9.06 -6.18
CA THR A 749 -46.48 8.40 -6.67
C THR A 749 -46.44 8.09 -8.18
N GLY A 750 -45.25 8.04 -8.81
CA GLY A 750 -45.09 7.79 -10.24
C GLY A 750 -44.97 6.30 -10.62
N GLU A 751 -45.28 5.95 -11.87
CA GLU A 751 -45.09 4.60 -12.42
C GLU A 751 -43.59 4.28 -12.64
N PRO A 752 -43.16 3.01 -12.52
CA PRO A 752 -41.77 2.62 -12.77
C PRO A 752 -41.33 2.89 -14.22
N VAL A 753 -40.12 3.40 -14.40
CA VAL A 753 -39.55 3.68 -15.73
C VAL A 753 -38.88 2.42 -16.28
N SER A 754 -39.26 2.04 -17.51
CA SER A 754 -38.73 0.86 -18.18
C SER A 754 -37.61 1.22 -19.16
N HIS A 755 -36.51 0.46 -19.17
CA HIS A 755 -35.43 0.60 -20.17
C HIS A 755 -35.18 -0.70 -20.95
N PRO A 756 -35.33 -0.71 -22.29
CA PRO A 756 -35.30 -1.95 -23.08
C PRO A 756 -33.89 -2.49 -23.38
N GLY A 757 -32.85 -1.68 -23.23
CA GLY A 757 -31.47 -2.00 -23.63
C GLY A 757 -30.45 -2.18 -22.52
N LEU A 758 -30.79 -1.87 -21.26
CA LEU A 758 -29.79 -1.75 -20.19
C LEU A 758 -29.39 -3.15 -19.70
N ARG A 759 -28.11 -3.48 -19.82
CA ARG A 759 -27.55 -4.80 -19.47
C ARG A 759 -26.74 -4.76 -18.18
N TYR A 760 -26.16 -3.62 -17.85
CA TYR A 760 -25.32 -3.45 -16.67
C TYR A 760 -25.80 -2.27 -15.83
N LEU A 761 -26.02 -2.51 -14.54
CA LEU A 761 -26.34 -1.47 -13.57
C LEU A 761 -25.47 -1.62 -12.32
N SER A 762 -24.67 -0.61 -12.01
CA SER A 762 -24.07 -0.41 -10.69
C SER A 762 -24.78 0.76 -9.99
N ILE A 763 -25.14 0.58 -8.72
CA ILE A 763 -25.98 1.53 -7.99
C ILE A 763 -25.48 1.73 -6.57
N TYR A 764 -25.29 3.00 -6.21
CA TYR A 764 -25.06 3.48 -4.86
C TYR A 764 -26.31 4.25 -4.45
N THR A 765 -27.02 3.84 -3.40
CA THR A 765 -28.32 4.43 -3.10
C THR A 765 -28.67 4.44 -1.62
N ASP A 766 -29.31 5.51 -1.16
CA ASP A 766 -29.83 5.64 0.22
C ASP A 766 -31.34 5.43 0.31
N VAL A 767 -31.96 5.28 -0.85
CA VAL A 767 -33.38 5.02 -1.05
C VAL A 767 -33.59 3.72 -1.80
N ASP A 768 -34.84 3.24 -1.82
CA ASP A 768 -35.19 2.03 -2.56
C ASP A 768 -35.49 2.36 -4.04
N ALA A 769 -34.43 2.68 -4.79
CA ALA A 769 -34.52 3.07 -6.21
C ALA A 769 -35.12 1.98 -7.11
N PHE A 770 -35.03 0.71 -6.69
CA PHE A 770 -35.56 -0.45 -7.41
C PHE A 770 -37.07 -0.45 -7.58
N LYS A 771 -37.81 0.31 -6.76
CA LYS A 771 -39.26 0.50 -6.94
C LYS A 771 -39.62 1.25 -8.22
N TYR A 772 -38.67 2.00 -8.79
CA TYR A 772 -38.94 2.98 -9.83
C TYR A 772 -38.33 2.61 -11.19
N VAL A 773 -37.72 1.43 -11.30
CA VAL A 773 -37.06 0.98 -12.53
C VAL A 773 -37.54 -0.41 -12.92
N HIS A 774 -37.69 -0.65 -14.23
CA HIS A 774 -38.00 -1.94 -14.81
C HIS A 774 -37.01 -2.23 -15.94
N LEU A 775 -36.17 -3.26 -15.78
CA LEU A 775 -34.98 -3.45 -16.62
C LEU A 775 -34.93 -4.87 -17.20
N PRO A 776 -35.73 -5.19 -18.22
CA PRO A 776 -35.94 -6.57 -18.68
C PRO A 776 -34.72 -7.25 -19.30
N ARG A 777 -33.72 -6.48 -19.77
CA ARG A 777 -32.48 -7.02 -20.34
C ARG A 777 -31.28 -6.97 -19.40
N LEU A 778 -31.50 -6.68 -18.12
CA LEU A 778 -30.40 -6.56 -17.16
C LEU A 778 -29.71 -7.92 -16.93
N GLN A 779 -28.38 -7.93 -17.08
CA GLN A 779 -27.53 -9.11 -16.92
C GLN A 779 -26.60 -8.97 -15.71
N HIS A 780 -26.18 -7.75 -15.36
CA HIS A 780 -25.28 -7.50 -14.25
C HIS A 780 -25.84 -6.42 -13.33
N LEU A 781 -25.99 -6.76 -12.05
CA LEU A 781 -26.46 -5.85 -11.01
C LEU A 781 -25.44 -5.79 -9.87
N LEU A 782 -24.88 -4.61 -9.64
CA LEU A 782 -23.98 -4.32 -8.53
C LEU A 782 -24.66 -3.31 -7.61
N VAL A 783 -24.96 -3.73 -6.39
CA VAL A 783 -25.46 -2.87 -5.32
C VAL A 783 -24.29 -2.53 -4.42
N GLU A 784 -23.75 -1.34 -4.59
CA GLU A 784 -22.43 -0.98 -4.06
C GLU A 784 -22.51 -0.45 -2.62
N ARG A 785 -23.64 0.16 -2.23
CA ARG A 785 -23.85 0.68 -0.88
C ARG A 785 -25.33 0.98 -0.59
N PHE A 786 -25.75 0.76 0.67
CA PHE A 786 -26.92 1.37 1.31
C PHE A 786 -26.47 2.14 2.56
N ILE A 787 -26.97 3.36 2.80
CA ILE A 787 -26.72 4.08 4.07
C ILE A 787 -27.59 3.55 5.22
N ALA A 788 -28.77 3.00 4.94
CA ALA A 788 -29.62 2.33 5.94
C ALA A 788 -30.32 1.11 5.35
N ILE A 789 -30.14 -0.07 5.97
CA ILE A 789 -30.89 -1.28 5.61
C ILE A 789 -32.34 -1.06 6.09
N LYS A 790 -33.24 -0.75 5.16
CA LYS A 790 -34.67 -0.71 5.42
C LYS A 790 -35.24 -2.12 5.24
N GLU A 791 -36.24 -2.50 6.04
CA GLU A 791 -36.90 -3.82 5.95
C GLU A 791 -37.48 -4.14 4.56
N ASN A 792 -37.67 -3.12 3.71
CA ASN A 792 -38.28 -3.23 2.39
C ASN A 792 -37.33 -2.79 1.26
N LEU A 793 -36.12 -3.33 1.20
CA LEU A 793 -35.33 -3.28 -0.03
C LEU A 793 -36.14 -4.02 -1.12
N CYS A 794 -36.51 -3.40 -2.23
CA CYS A 794 -37.38 -4.04 -3.24
C CYS A 794 -36.57 -4.79 -4.32
N ILE A 795 -35.36 -5.25 -4.02
CA ILE A 795 -34.47 -5.96 -4.99
C ILE A 795 -35.15 -7.21 -5.55
N GLU A 796 -35.67 -8.09 -4.67
CA GLU A 796 -36.39 -9.31 -5.09
C GLU A 796 -37.58 -8.98 -6.01
N LYS A 797 -38.40 -8.01 -5.59
CA LYS A 797 -39.57 -7.56 -6.36
C LYS A 797 -39.15 -6.98 -7.71
N PHE A 798 -38.05 -6.23 -7.75
CA PHE A 798 -37.50 -5.67 -8.97
C PHE A 798 -36.99 -6.73 -9.94
N ILE A 799 -36.23 -7.73 -9.46
CA ILE A 799 -35.75 -8.83 -10.31
C ILE A 799 -36.95 -9.61 -10.86
N SER A 800 -37.91 -9.92 -9.99
CA SER A 800 -39.12 -10.68 -10.36
C SER A 800 -40.03 -9.90 -11.30
N SER A 801 -40.20 -8.58 -11.09
CA SER A 801 -41.05 -7.73 -11.94
C SER A 801 -40.38 -7.40 -13.27
N SER A 802 -39.05 -7.22 -13.29
CA SER A 802 -38.27 -6.97 -14.51
C SER A 802 -38.11 -8.22 -15.37
N GLN A 803 -38.21 -9.42 -14.78
CA GLN A 803 -38.00 -10.69 -15.48
C GLN A 803 -36.63 -10.74 -16.20
N CYS A 804 -35.62 -10.13 -15.60
CA CYS A 804 -34.30 -10.02 -16.19
C CYS A 804 -33.48 -11.32 -16.02
N GLU A 805 -32.72 -11.69 -17.05
CA GLU A 805 -31.82 -12.85 -17.04
C GLU A 805 -30.48 -12.52 -16.34
N LEU A 806 -30.56 -12.27 -15.03
CA LEU A 806 -29.43 -11.80 -14.24
C LEU A 806 -28.32 -12.86 -14.14
N GLN A 807 -27.12 -12.55 -14.64
CA GLN A 807 -25.93 -13.40 -14.63
C GLN A 807 -24.97 -13.06 -13.49
N THR A 808 -24.89 -11.77 -13.11
CA THR A 808 -24.02 -11.29 -12.02
C THR A 808 -24.84 -10.52 -11.00
N LEU A 809 -24.71 -10.91 -9.73
CA LEU A 809 -25.27 -10.20 -8.59
C LEU A 809 -24.16 -9.91 -7.58
N CYS A 810 -23.87 -8.64 -7.35
CA CYS A 810 -22.97 -8.21 -6.28
C CYS A 810 -23.73 -7.35 -5.27
N LEU A 811 -23.69 -7.76 -4.01
CA LEU A 811 -24.29 -7.07 -2.89
C LEU A 811 -23.15 -6.65 -1.95
N ASN A 812 -22.55 -5.49 -2.21
CA ASN A 812 -21.52 -4.88 -1.37
C ASN A 812 -22.17 -4.07 -0.23
N VAL A 813 -23.20 -4.64 0.38
CA VAL A 813 -24.01 -4.04 1.44
C VAL A 813 -23.86 -4.91 2.69
N PRO A 814 -24.09 -4.37 3.90
CA PRO A 814 -23.92 -5.18 5.11
C PRO A 814 -24.80 -6.45 5.06
N PRO A 815 -24.42 -7.53 5.78
CA PRO A 815 -25.09 -8.82 5.70
C PRO A 815 -26.61 -8.70 5.81
N LEU A 816 -27.32 -9.19 4.78
CA LEU A 816 -28.78 -9.18 4.74
C LEU A 816 -29.32 -10.36 5.54
N PRO A 817 -30.51 -10.23 6.18
CA PRO A 817 -31.18 -11.36 6.78
C PRO A 817 -31.31 -12.51 5.77
N PHE A 818 -30.97 -13.73 6.20
CA PHE A 818 -30.88 -14.89 5.29
C PHE A 818 -32.16 -15.12 4.48
N ALA A 819 -33.34 -14.98 5.11
CA ALA A 819 -34.63 -15.14 4.44
C ALA A 819 -34.79 -14.17 3.25
N TYR A 820 -34.31 -12.94 3.40
CA TYR A 820 -34.38 -11.92 2.36
C TYR A 820 -33.38 -12.19 1.24
N LEU A 821 -32.13 -12.54 1.58
CA LEU A 821 -31.13 -12.95 0.58
C LEU A 821 -31.59 -14.19 -0.20
N SER A 822 -32.15 -15.18 0.48
CA SER A 822 -32.70 -16.40 -0.14
C SER A 822 -33.81 -16.07 -1.15
N SER A 823 -34.65 -15.08 -0.84
CA SER A 823 -35.69 -14.60 -1.75
C SER A 823 -35.08 -13.99 -3.02
N ILE A 824 -34.09 -13.10 -2.89
CA ILE A 824 -33.36 -12.50 -4.02
C ILE A 824 -32.74 -13.59 -4.90
N LEU A 825 -32.04 -14.55 -4.29
CA LEU A 825 -31.38 -15.63 -5.01
C LEU A 825 -32.37 -16.56 -5.72
N LYS A 826 -33.56 -16.82 -5.15
CA LYS A 826 -34.62 -17.57 -5.83
C LYS A 826 -35.08 -16.88 -7.12
N SER A 827 -35.23 -15.56 -7.10
CA SER A 827 -35.67 -14.78 -8.26
C SER A 827 -34.68 -14.77 -9.43
N CYS A 828 -33.39 -15.04 -9.20
CA CYS A 828 -32.36 -15.07 -10.25
C CYS A 828 -31.62 -16.42 -10.37
N SER A 829 -32.12 -17.47 -9.70
CA SER A 829 -31.39 -18.74 -9.50
C SER A 829 -30.95 -19.40 -10.82
N SER A 830 -31.84 -19.47 -11.81
CA SER A 830 -31.57 -20.21 -13.06
C SER A 830 -30.54 -19.56 -13.98
N THR A 831 -30.22 -18.28 -13.81
CA THR A 831 -29.35 -17.52 -14.72
C THR A 831 -28.04 -17.07 -14.06
N LEU A 832 -27.98 -17.08 -12.72
CA LEU A 832 -26.87 -16.54 -11.96
C LEU A 832 -25.57 -17.37 -12.11
N LYS A 833 -24.50 -16.71 -12.56
CA LYS A 833 -23.14 -17.27 -12.71
C LYS A 833 -22.13 -16.69 -11.72
N VAL A 834 -22.32 -15.44 -11.31
CA VAL A 834 -21.40 -14.74 -10.39
C VAL A 834 -22.16 -14.16 -9.21
N LEU A 835 -21.74 -14.50 -7.99
CA LEU A 835 -22.34 -14.02 -6.75
C LEU A 835 -21.27 -13.40 -5.84
N SER A 836 -21.49 -12.15 -5.42
CA SER A 836 -20.71 -11.50 -4.37
C SER A 836 -21.62 -11.03 -3.26
N VAL A 837 -21.37 -11.47 -2.02
CA VAL A 837 -22.21 -11.15 -0.86
C VAL A 837 -21.39 -10.95 0.40
N HIS A 838 -21.89 -10.09 1.29
CA HIS A 838 -21.42 -10.02 2.67
C HIS A 838 -22.16 -11.07 3.52
N VAL A 839 -21.42 -11.75 4.38
CA VAL A 839 -21.93 -12.80 5.28
C VAL A 839 -21.56 -12.48 6.73
N ASP A 840 -22.26 -13.11 7.67
CA ASP A 840 -21.91 -13.14 9.08
C ASP A 840 -21.98 -14.58 9.62
N ASP A 841 -21.56 -14.77 10.89
CA ASP A 841 -21.55 -16.08 11.55
C ASP A 841 -22.95 -16.72 11.68
N THR A 842 -24.03 -15.93 11.58
CA THR A 842 -25.40 -16.44 11.74
C THR A 842 -25.99 -16.99 10.44
N MET A 843 -25.62 -16.43 9.29
CA MET A 843 -26.23 -16.75 7.99
C MET A 843 -25.32 -17.50 7.02
N ALA A 844 -24.00 -17.53 7.27
CA ALA A 844 -23.03 -18.12 6.34
C ALA A 844 -23.28 -19.62 6.10
N GLU A 845 -23.60 -20.39 7.14
CA GLU A 845 -23.90 -21.82 7.02
C GLU A 845 -25.15 -22.07 6.16
N ASP A 846 -26.22 -21.32 6.42
CA ASP A 846 -27.46 -21.41 5.65
C ASP A 846 -27.24 -21.06 4.18
N LEU A 847 -26.42 -20.03 3.89
CA LEU A 847 -26.01 -19.68 2.53
C LEU A 847 -25.26 -20.83 1.85
N TYR A 848 -24.29 -21.45 2.53
CA TYR A 848 -23.54 -22.57 1.96
C TYR A 848 -24.45 -23.77 1.70
N ASN A 849 -25.39 -24.06 2.60
CA ASN A 849 -26.34 -25.15 2.44
C ASN A 849 -27.25 -24.95 1.22
N VAL A 850 -27.84 -23.75 1.04
CA VAL A 850 -28.71 -23.52 -0.14
C VAL A 850 -27.95 -23.44 -1.46
N LEU A 851 -26.67 -23.07 -1.42
CA LEU A 851 -25.78 -23.15 -2.58
C LEU A 851 -25.21 -24.56 -2.78
N THR A 852 -25.37 -25.50 -1.84
CA THR A 852 -24.91 -26.87 -2.03
C THR A 852 -25.78 -27.56 -3.07
N TYR A 853 -25.16 -28.36 -3.95
CA TYR A 853 -25.90 -29.13 -4.93
C TYR A 853 -26.39 -30.43 -4.30
N GLU A 854 -27.65 -30.46 -3.86
CA GLU A 854 -28.35 -31.67 -3.45
C GLU A 854 -29.25 -32.16 -4.59
N SER A 855 -29.50 -33.46 -4.70
CA SER A 855 -30.17 -34.10 -5.85
C SER A 855 -31.58 -33.57 -6.19
N VAL A 856 -32.16 -32.68 -5.36
CA VAL A 856 -33.53 -32.16 -5.49
C VAL A 856 -33.59 -30.62 -5.49
N TYR A 857 -32.63 -29.93 -4.88
CA TYR A 857 -32.68 -28.46 -4.72
C TYR A 857 -31.27 -27.85 -4.64
N CYS A 858 -31.03 -26.81 -5.43
CA CYS A 858 -29.81 -26.01 -5.41
C CYS A 858 -30.13 -24.59 -5.89
N LEU A 859 -29.80 -23.57 -5.10
CA LEU A 859 -29.87 -22.17 -5.56
C LEU A 859 -28.63 -21.83 -6.38
N ALA A 860 -28.83 -21.06 -7.45
CA ALA A 860 -27.79 -20.71 -8.42
C ALA A 860 -27.02 -21.95 -8.93
N PRO A 861 -27.67 -22.94 -9.57
CA PRO A 861 -27.01 -24.16 -10.02
C PRO A 861 -25.89 -23.92 -11.04
N HIS A 862 -25.90 -22.78 -11.73
CA HIS A 862 -24.90 -22.38 -12.73
C HIS A 862 -23.80 -21.46 -12.19
N LEU A 863 -23.65 -21.35 -10.86
CA LEU A 863 -22.66 -20.48 -10.23
C LEU A 863 -21.21 -20.93 -10.57
N GLU A 864 -20.47 -20.05 -11.25
CA GLU A 864 -19.07 -20.24 -11.65
C GLU A 864 -18.09 -19.50 -10.73
N GLU A 865 -18.49 -18.34 -10.20
CA GLU A 865 -17.65 -17.53 -9.31
C GLU A 865 -18.40 -17.07 -8.05
N LEU A 866 -17.75 -17.23 -6.90
CA LEU A 866 -18.31 -16.88 -5.60
C LEU A 866 -17.34 -16.01 -4.79
N PHE A 867 -17.83 -14.85 -4.35
CA PHE A 867 -17.12 -13.91 -3.50
C PHE A 867 -17.84 -13.83 -2.15
N ILE A 868 -17.13 -14.20 -1.08
CA ILE A 868 -17.65 -14.18 0.28
C ILE A 868 -16.85 -13.17 1.07
N GLN A 869 -17.54 -12.13 1.53
CA GLN A 869 -16.95 -11.04 2.28
C GLN A 869 -17.49 -11.07 3.71
N ASP A 870 -16.62 -10.95 4.71
CA ASP A 870 -16.99 -10.77 6.10
C ASP A 870 -16.39 -9.45 6.60
N ASN A 871 -17.26 -8.52 6.98
CA ASN A 871 -16.90 -7.23 7.54
C ASN A 871 -17.55 -7.04 8.93
N THR A 872 -17.92 -8.11 9.63
CA THR A 872 -18.62 -8.07 10.94
C THR A 872 -17.88 -7.32 12.05
N TYR A 873 -16.62 -6.95 11.83
CA TYR A 873 -15.91 -5.99 12.66
C TYR A 873 -16.27 -4.55 12.25
N GLY A 874 -17.06 -3.86 13.07
CA GLY A 874 -17.25 -2.41 12.88
C GLY A 874 -18.40 -1.71 13.62
N ASN A 875 -19.39 -2.43 14.16
CA ASN A 875 -20.63 -1.79 14.64
C ASN A 875 -20.98 -1.92 16.13
N ASP A 876 -20.17 -2.57 16.98
CA ASP A 876 -20.52 -2.71 18.41
C ASP A 876 -19.40 -2.26 19.35
N SER A 877 -19.76 -1.47 20.37
CA SER A 877 -18.84 -0.62 21.14
C SER A 877 -18.81 -0.93 22.64
N VAL A 878 -19.28 -2.11 23.08
CA VAL A 878 -19.52 -2.33 24.52
C VAL A 878 -18.80 -3.53 25.16
N ASN A 879 -18.49 -4.65 24.49
CA ASN A 879 -17.56 -5.66 25.06
C ASN A 879 -17.23 -6.81 24.06
N PRO A 880 -15.94 -7.24 23.92
CA PRO A 880 -15.49 -8.29 23.00
C PRO A 880 -15.49 -9.69 23.67
N PRO A 881 -15.71 -10.77 22.90
CA PRO A 881 -14.60 -11.46 22.24
C PRO A 881 -15.04 -12.02 20.89
N VAL A 882 -14.77 -11.32 19.78
CA VAL A 882 -15.33 -11.80 18.51
C VAL A 882 -14.45 -12.90 17.95
N LYS A 883 -15.02 -14.10 17.96
CA LYS A 883 -14.55 -15.31 17.28
C LYS A 883 -14.14 -14.92 15.86
N ALA A 884 -12.92 -15.28 15.43
CA ALA A 884 -12.54 -15.11 14.04
C ALA A 884 -13.60 -15.75 13.15
N PHE A 885 -14.06 -15.07 12.09
CA PHE A 885 -15.04 -15.64 11.18
C PHE A 885 -14.51 -16.96 10.64
N GLU A 886 -15.21 -18.04 10.99
CA GLU A 886 -14.78 -19.39 10.65
C GLU A 886 -15.33 -19.74 9.28
N TYR A 887 -14.61 -19.36 8.23
CA TYR A 887 -14.86 -19.89 6.89
C TYR A 887 -14.85 -21.44 6.85
N GLY A 888 -14.20 -22.08 7.83
CA GLY A 888 -13.95 -23.51 7.93
C GLY A 888 -15.12 -24.35 8.47
N ASN A 889 -16.36 -24.02 8.10
CA ASN A 889 -17.50 -24.89 8.40
C ASN A 889 -17.56 -26.08 7.40
N ALA A 890 -18.01 -27.24 7.86
CA ALA A 890 -18.24 -28.42 7.02
C ALA A 890 -19.19 -28.12 5.86
N ALA A 891 -20.19 -27.25 6.08
CA ALA A 891 -21.12 -26.78 5.06
C ALA A 891 -20.41 -26.09 3.87
N PHE A 892 -19.40 -25.25 4.13
CA PHE A 892 -18.61 -24.60 3.07
C PHE A 892 -17.88 -25.62 2.20
N LEU A 893 -17.17 -26.57 2.83
CA LEU A 893 -16.43 -27.62 2.11
C LEU A 893 -17.36 -28.55 1.33
N ASN A 894 -18.55 -28.83 1.87
CA ASN A 894 -19.58 -29.61 1.20
C ASN A 894 -20.11 -28.88 -0.04
N MET A 895 -20.46 -27.60 0.10
CA MET A 895 -20.91 -26.74 -0.99
C MET A 895 -19.90 -26.75 -2.15
N VAL A 896 -18.62 -26.49 -1.86
CA VAL A 896 -17.57 -26.51 -2.88
C VAL A 896 -17.47 -27.88 -3.55
N SER A 897 -17.44 -28.95 -2.76
CA SER A 897 -17.22 -30.29 -3.29
C SER A 897 -18.39 -30.76 -4.16
N SER A 898 -19.63 -30.47 -3.75
CA SER A 898 -20.83 -30.81 -4.52
C SER A 898 -20.82 -30.19 -5.92
N ARG A 899 -20.40 -28.92 -6.05
CA ARG A 899 -20.31 -28.17 -7.31
C ARG A 899 -19.12 -28.55 -8.21
N ARG A 900 -18.26 -29.46 -7.74
CA ARG A 900 -17.09 -29.95 -8.48
C ARG A 900 -17.24 -31.39 -8.95
N GLN A 901 -18.21 -32.15 -8.40
CA GLN A 901 -18.43 -33.56 -8.74
C GLN A 901 -19.36 -33.79 -9.95
N LEU A 902 -20.04 -32.73 -10.44
CA LEU A 902 -21.00 -32.84 -11.55
C LEU A 902 -20.31 -32.87 -12.92
N ARG A 903 -20.83 -33.76 -13.78
CA ARG A 903 -20.20 -34.30 -15.01
C ARG A 903 -20.13 -33.35 -16.22
N SER A 904 -20.45 -32.06 -16.10
CA SER A 904 -20.45 -31.09 -17.21
C SER A 904 -19.61 -29.86 -16.86
N GLU A 905 -18.68 -29.47 -17.74
CA GLU A 905 -17.81 -28.29 -17.56
C GLU A 905 -18.56 -26.98 -17.36
N THR A 906 -19.81 -26.90 -17.84
CA THR A 906 -20.69 -25.72 -17.78
C THR A 906 -21.34 -25.46 -16.42
N MET A 907 -21.20 -26.36 -15.44
CA MET A 907 -21.80 -26.24 -14.10
C MET A 907 -20.75 -26.20 -12.97
N LEU A 908 -19.47 -26.08 -13.32
CA LEU A 908 -18.38 -26.12 -12.36
C LEU A 908 -18.15 -24.76 -11.71
N LEU A 909 -18.01 -24.76 -10.38
CA LEU A 909 -17.48 -23.62 -9.66
C LEU A 909 -15.97 -23.49 -9.97
N LYS A 910 -15.60 -22.37 -10.60
CA LYS A 910 -14.24 -22.09 -11.11
C LYS A 910 -13.41 -21.27 -10.14
N SER A 911 -14.04 -20.32 -9.44
CA SER A 911 -13.33 -19.32 -8.62
C SER A 911 -14.05 -19.10 -7.28
N ILE A 912 -13.27 -19.07 -6.20
CA ILE A 912 -13.72 -18.54 -4.91
C ILE A 912 -12.74 -17.47 -4.44
N THR A 913 -13.31 -16.36 -3.99
CA THR A 913 -12.56 -15.29 -3.32
C THR A 913 -13.15 -15.06 -1.93
N LEU A 914 -12.28 -15.14 -0.93
CA LEU A 914 -12.63 -14.94 0.48
C LEU A 914 -12.01 -13.62 0.96
N THR A 915 -12.81 -12.78 1.58
CA THR A 915 -12.37 -11.49 2.11
C THR A 915 -12.79 -11.34 3.55
N ALA A 916 -11.84 -11.27 4.48
CA ALA A 916 -12.10 -10.94 5.88
C ALA A 916 -10.99 -10.01 6.38
N PRO A 917 -11.24 -8.69 6.45
CA PRO A 917 -10.23 -7.71 6.86
C PRO A 917 -9.74 -7.92 8.29
N TYR A 918 -10.58 -8.53 9.12
CA TYR A 918 -10.38 -8.61 10.57
C TYR A 918 -10.17 -10.03 11.07
N SER A 919 -10.17 -11.03 10.18
CA SER A 919 -9.95 -12.42 10.53
C SER A 919 -8.58 -12.91 10.03
N PRO A 920 -7.85 -13.73 10.82
CA PRO A 920 -6.60 -14.31 10.37
C PRO A 920 -6.83 -15.19 9.14
N ARG A 921 -5.84 -15.20 8.23
CA ARG A 921 -5.89 -16.03 7.01
C ARG A 921 -6.26 -17.48 7.35
N PRO A 922 -7.32 -18.07 6.75
CA PRO A 922 -7.88 -19.36 7.16
C PRO A 922 -7.02 -20.54 6.66
N LYS A 923 -5.84 -20.74 7.26
CA LYS A 923 -4.83 -21.72 6.82
C LYS A 923 -5.36 -23.15 6.73
N ARG A 924 -6.22 -23.58 7.66
CA ARG A 924 -6.81 -24.93 7.69
C ARG A 924 -7.75 -25.16 6.50
N LEU A 925 -8.65 -24.20 6.24
CA LEU A 925 -9.56 -24.25 5.10
C LEU A 925 -8.79 -24.25 3.78
N LEU A 926 -7.85 -23.31 3.60
CA LEU A 926 -7.02 -23.24 2.39
C LEU A 926 -6.20 -24.53 2.17
N LYS A 927 -5.79 -25.20 3.26
CA LYS A 927 -5.13 -26.52 3.19
C LYS A 927 -6.10 -27.62 2.73
N ALA A 928 -7.33 -27.66 3.27
CA ALA A 928 -8.36 -28.61 2.85
C ALA A 928 -8.76 -28.41 1.37
N MET A 929 -8.72 -27.17 0.89
CA MET A 929 -9.04 -26.79 -0.48
C MET A 929 -7.89 -27.02 -1.49
N LYS A 930 -6.72 -27.49 -1.05
CA LYS A 930 -5.56 -27.75 -1.94
C LYS A 930 -5.88 -28.74 -3.06
N LYS A 931 -6.75 -29.73 -2.81
CA LYS A 931 -7.18 -30.69 -3.83
C LYS A 931 -7.88 -29.96 -4.99
N HIS A 932 -8.86 -29.12 -4.68
CA HIS A 932 -9.62 -28.37 -5.68
C HIS A 932 -8.75 -27.39 -6.49
N ARG A 933 -7.69 -26.81 -5.90
CA ARG A 933 -6.71 -26.00 -6.66
C ARG A 933 -5.96 -26.80 -7.71
N ARG A 934 -5.54 -28.03 -7.38
CA ARG A 934 -4.87 -28.92 -8.35
C ARG A 934 -5.80 -29.31 -9.48
N ASP A 935 -7.09 -29.38 -9.22
CA ASP A 935 -8.12 -29.66 -10.20
C ASP A 935 -8.53 -28.40 -11.02
N GLY A 936 -7.75 -27.30 -10.94
CA GLY A 936 -7.94 -26.08 -11.75
C GLY A 936 -8.84 -24.99 -11.15
N MET A 937 -9.21 -25.09 -9.86
CA MET A 937 -10.03 -24.05 -9.19
C MET A 937 -9.17 -22.89 -8.65
N SER A 938 -9.53 -21.65 -8.98
CA SER A 938 -8.90 -20.44 -8.43
C SER A 938 -9.43 -20.15 -7.02
N ILE A 939 -8.53 -19.97 -6.04
CA ILE A 939 -8.90 -19.71 -4.65
C ILE A 939 -8.04 -18.59 -4.08
N ARG A 940 -8.67 -17.44 -3.85
CA ARG A 940 -8.03 -16.22 -3.36
C ARG A 940 -8.50 -15.89 -1.94
N PHE A 941 -7.60 -15.32 -1.15
CA PHE A 941 -7.92 -14.76 0.17
C PHE A 941 -7.29 -13.38 0.28
N TYR A 942 -8.11 -12.38 0.60
CA TYR A 942 -7.71 -11.01 0.87
C TYR A 942 -7.96 -10.68 2.35
N GLY A 943 -6.94 -10.14 3.01
CA GLY A 943 -7.02 -9.63 4.39
C GLY A 943 -7.47 -8.18 4.48
N TYR A 944 -8.13 -7.65 3.44
CA TYR A 944 -8.62 -6.28 3.36
C TYR A 944 -9.91 -6.26 2.52
N VAL A 945 -10.76 -5.25 2.68
CA VAL A 945 -12.03 -5.15 1.95
C VAL A 945 -11.75 -5.09 0.45
N TRP A 946 -12.29 -6.05 -0.29
CA TRP A 946 -12.10 -6.21 -1.73
C TRP A 946 -13.47 -6.19 -2.38
N ALA A 947 -13.71 -5.26 -3.30
CA ALA A 947 -14.96 -5.11 -4.03
C ALA A 947 -14.74 -5.44 -5.53
N MET A 948 -15.76 -6.02 -6.16
CA MET A 948 -15.80 -6.16 -7.63
C MET A 948 -16.05 -4.78 -8.26
N THR A 949 -15.27 -4.44 -9.28
CA THR A 949 -15.42 -3.20 -10.06
C THR A 949 -16.01 -3.48 -11.44
N LEU A 950 -16.58 -2.45 -12.06
CA LEU A 950 -17.17 -2.48 -13.41
C LEU A 950 -16.22 -3.04 -14.47
N GLU A 951 -14.96 -2.59 -14.44
CA GLU A 951 -13.92 -3.00 -15.39
C GLU A 951 -13.62 -4.49 -15.32
N ARG A 952 -13.63 -5.08 -14.12
CA ARG A 952 -13.42 -6.52 -13.95
C ARG A 952 -14.57 -7.33 -14.52
N THR A 953 -15.81 -6.91 -14.29
CA THR A 953 -16.99 -7.64 -14.80
C THR A 953 -17.04 -7.67 -16.33
N LEU A 954 -16.61 -6.59 -17.00
CA LEU A 954 -16.52 -6.54 -18.47
C LEU A 954 -15.32 -7.32 -19.01
N SER A 955 -14.19 -7.30 -18.29
CA SER A 955 -12.99 -8.09 -18.67
C SER A 955 -13.18 -9.61 -18.57
N LEU A 956 -14.22 -10.09 -17.90
CA LEU A 956 -14.52 -11.53 -17.78
C LEU A 956 -14.94 -12.16 -19.13
N GLU A 957 -15.36 -11.38 -20.13
CA GLU A 957 -15.57 -11.88 -21.50
C GLU A 957 -14.29 -11.88 -22.36
N GLU A 958 -13.28 -11.05 -22.04
CA GLU A 958 -12.06 -10.89 -22.86
C GLU A 958 -10.81 -11.58 -22.30
N TYR A 959 -10.74 -11.85 -20.99
CA TYR A 959 -9.61 -12.58 -20.37
C TYR A 959 -9.85 -14.09 -20.29
N LYS A 960 -9.97 -14.72 -21.45
CA LYS A 960 -9.55 -16.12 -21.64
C LYS A 960 -8.22 -16.11 -22.38
N TYR A 961 -7.11 -15.87 -21.70
CA TYR A 961 -5.80 -16.53 -21.90
C TYR A 961 -4.73 -15.92 -20.97
N GLU A 962 -3.89 -16.82 -20.43
CA GLU A 962 -2.62 -16.61 -19.71
C GLU A 962 -2.66 -16.12 -18.25
N ALA A 963 -3.11 -17.03 -17.38
CA ALA A 963 -2.42 -17.28 -16.12
C ALA A 963 -1.99 -18.76 -16.10
N GLU A 964 -0.88 -19.08 -16.77
CA GLU A 964 -0.20 -20.36 -16.57
C GLU A 964 1.31 -20.16 -16.40
N ASP A 965 1.75 -20.50 -15.19
CA ASP A 965 3.00 -21.21 -14.96
C ASP A 965 3.22 -22.28 -16.04
N CYS A 966 4.10 -22.02 -17.01
CA CYS A 966 4.61 -23.04 -17.93
C CYS A 966 6.00 -22.65 -18.49
N VAL A 967 7.02 -22.60 -17.62
CA VAL A 967 8.42 -22.74 -18.05
C VAL A 967 9.16 -23.65 -17.06
N THR A 968 8.83 -24.94 -17.07
CA THR A 968 9.77 -26.04 -16.75
C THR A 968 9.14 -27.37 -17.18
N GLU A 969 8.96 -27.64 -18.49
CA GLU A 969 8.82 -29.05 -18.94
C GLU A 969 9.00 -29.33 -20.45
N SER A 970 9.58 -28.43 -21.26
CA SER A 970 9.79 -28.69 -22.71
C SER A 970 11.25 -28.75 -23.19
N ALA A 971 12.26 -28.72 -22.31
CA ALA A 971 13.68 -28.73 -22.72
C ALA A 971 14.42 -30.08 -22.56
N LEU A 972 13.72 -31.21 -22.40
CA LEU A 972 14.35 -32.54 -22.18
C LEU A 972 13.97 -33.64 -23.19
N SER A 973 13.43 -33.32 -24.37
CA SER A 973 13.14 -34.36 -25.39
C SER A 973 13.92 -34.27 -26.72
N GLU A 974 14.82 -33.30 -26.93
CA GLU A 974 15.53 -33.16 -28.23
C GLU A 974 17.08 -33.20 -28.18
N ALA A 975 17.70 -33.63 -27.07
CA ALA A 975 19.15 -33.85 -27.00
C ALA A 975 19.57 -35.33 -26.99
N SER A 976 18.72 -36.24 -27.49
CA SER A 976 19.06 -37.65 -27.71
C SER A 976 18.78 -38.09 -29.14
N ARG A 977 19.39 -37.39 -30.11
CA ARG A 977 19.64 -37.92 -31.46
C ARG A 977 20.83 -37.18 -32.08
N THR A 978 21.79 -37.98 -32.53
CA THR A 978 22.91 -37.70 -33.44
C THR A 978 24.20 -37.06 -32.88
N ASN A 979 25.19 -37.97 -32.75
CA ASN A 979 26.66 -37.86 -32.67
C ASN A 979 27.31 -37.52 -31.32
#